data_AF-M5FVA2-F1
#
_entry.id   AF-M5FVA2-F1
#
_cell.length_a   1.000
_cell.length_b   1.000
_cell.length_c   1.000
_cell.angle_alpha   90.00
_cell.angle_beta   90.00
_cell.angle_gamma   90.00
#
_symmetry.space_group_name_H-M   'P 1'
#
loop_
_entity.id
_entity.type
_entity.pdbx_description
1 polymer ?
#
loop_
_entity_poly.entity_id
_entity_poly.type
_entity_poly.pdbx_seq_one_letter_code
_entity_poly.pdbx_strand_id
1 'polypeptide(L)'
;MREYLGQVRVGRASLQDDPTARQRLMEESAYMVAAQRWRHQAEEMTHHNVAGWNTQHMKLKKWMWNWYQALKERLDNEIPTLEEEEKLAQRRKPTDGDAIGPFLRLLSTEKMATMTISELLRYGTSDGGVRTARTAITLGRVVEQEYNAEVALAQRSRGPDPVVLTSEGSLTELAAIRQQARDSEDFTMAIPPDWTQVIRGRVGGFLLNAVIDVATITRRGIRPSTGEEVSEEQPAFAHCYEFLHGRKIGLIKFNPELTEQLSSEPIKDALHPRQLPMLIPPRPWIDVERGAYMYSRTSVMRYKDSLEQSSFLRSASSAGHLESMYAALDVLGSTPWTINRPIFDVVIAVWNSGKQFAKIPPAGLEGEDPVKPDNYETDPKAKRDFVRAMSTSIQKRHENHSMRCDTNYKLEIARAFLGERFYFPHNVDFRGRAYPVPPNLNHMGDDLCRGLLTFADKKALGERGLRWLKIHAANKFGYDKASFEERVTWTMEHLDEIYDSAKKPLDGQRWWLKADDPWQFLASCIELHNALESPNPAEFESSLPVHQDGTCNGLQHYAALGGDGQGARQVNLDVGDRPADVYTFVANMVEKRLDEAAAKGDEKAKWLQGRIARKVVKQTVMTTVYGVTFVGARDQIRKQIEALPGVSISEQESYAMAVYVARLTLSCIGDLFGGAKSIQLWLNKVCALITKSIPPERIDLLLRDKEYAGEVRNAPMKRTYTSLVKEQMTSMIWTTPLGMPVVQPYRKQAKKQIYTSLQSLFIADPNLPMEVSSRKQASAFPPNFIHSLDATHMMLTALGCRDKQLTFASVHDSYWTHAASIDEMSATIRDTFVKLHSADILGNLLLEIQQRYKDYKVPVSLLTTMHLTRPKPTMAEAEEEGAEEDADDSPGNCVALNVARISKEDLARMTSSEEIDLDIGKSGASSDEADAEAEVEENGTSKKRKYATRKLKPLKTRFVNLIDIIPPVPSKGEFDIQKIKDSLYFFS
;
A
#
# COMPACT_ATOMS: atom_id res chain seq x y z
N MET A 1 12.44 -14.97 -19.03
CA MET A 1 13.02 -14.93 -17.67
C MET A 1 14.36 -15.66 -17.63
N ARG A 2 14.44 -17.00 -17.68
CA ARG A 2 15.75 -17.75 -17.68
C ARG A 2 16.77 -17.28 -18.72
N GLU A 3 16.33 -16.78 -19.87
CA GLU A 3 17.21 -16.25 -20.94
C GLU A 3 17.39 -14.72 -20.88
N TYR A 4 16.44 -13.95 -20.32
CA TYR A 4 16.62 -12.50 -20.05
C TYR A 4 17.54 -12.27 -18.85
N LEU A 5 17.28 -12.99 -17.75
CA LEU A 5 18.24 -13.24 -16.69
C LEU A 5 19.43 -14.09 -17.17
N GLY A 6 19.24 -14.78 -18.29
CA GLY A 6 20.32 -15.37 -19.06
C GLY A 6 21.29 -14.33 -19.57
N GLN A 7 20.94 -13.03 -19.72
CA GLN A 7 21.91 -11.95 -19.95
C GLN A 7 22.65 -11.51 -18.69
N VAL A 8 22.09 -11.68 -17.49
CA VAL A 8 22.92 -11.61 -16.27
C VAL A 8 23.97 -12.71 -16.31
N ARG A 9 23.61 -13.91 -16.81
CA ARG A 9 24.52 -15.05 -16.98
C ARG A 9 25.45 -14.97 -18.20
N VAL A 10 24.98 -14.45 -19.33
CA VAL A 10 25.72 -14.28 -20.59
C VAL A 10 26.59 -13.04 -20.46
N GLY A 11 26.09 -11.95 -19.90
CA GLY A 11 26.89 -10.82 -19.44
C GLY A 11 27.94 -11.26 -18.43
N ARG A 12 27.63 -12.17 -17.49
CA ARG A 12 28.67 -12.81 -16.67
C ARG A 12 29.67 -13.62 -17.50
N ALA A 13 29.27 -14.25 -18.60
CA ALA A 13 30.18 -15.03 -19.44
C ALA A 13 31.01 -14.17 -20.42
N SER A 14 30.48 -13.03 -20.89
CA SER A 14 31.09 -12.15 -21.89
C SER A 14 31.75 -10.90 -21.31
N LEU A 15 31.30 -10.45 -20.12
CA LEU A 15 31.74 -9.27 -19.37
C LEU A 15 32.03 -9.70 -17.92
N GLN A 16 32.92 -10.68 -17.74
CA GLN A 16 33.21 -11.31 -16.44
C GLN A 16 33.60 -10.30 -15.35
N ASP A 17 34.37 -9.27 -15.70
CA ASP A 17 35.00 -8.37 -14.73
C ASP A 17 34.35 -6.97 -14.62
N ASP A 18 33.29 -6.67 -15.37
CA ASP A 18 32.65 -5.35 -15.36
C ASP A 18 31.17 -5.39 -14.93
N PRO A 19 30.87 -5.27 -13.62
CA PRO A 19 29.48 -5.21 -13.14
C PRO A 19 28.73 -3.96 -13.62
N THR A 20 29.43 -2.87 -13.96
CA THR A 20 28.82 -1.62 -14.42
C THR A 20 28.28 -1.78 -15.85
N ALA A 21 29.06 -2.37 -16.75
CA ALA A 21 28.59 -2.70 -18.10
C ALA A 21 27.42 -3.68 -18.09
N ARG A 22 27.43 -4.66 -17.17
CA ARG A 22 26.30 -5.61 -16.99
C ARG A 22 25.04 -4.90 -16.48
N GLN A 23 25.17 -3.98 -15.52
CA GLN A 23 24.05 -3.16 -15.05
C GLN A 23 23.46 -2.31 -16.18
N ARG A 24 24.32 -1.66 -16.98
CA ARG A 24 23.91 -0.88 -18.14
C ARG A 24 23.10 -1.70 -19.14
N LEU A 25 23.61 -2.88 -19.50
CA LEU A 25 22.92 -3.80 -20.39
C LEU A 25 21.53 -4.17 -19.84
N MET A 26 21.41 -4.46 -18.54
CA MET A 26 20.14 -4.82 -17.92
C MET A 26 19.09 -3.69 -17.99
N GLU A 27 19.50 -2.43 -17.82
CA GLU A 27 18.60 -1.27 -17.86
C GLU A 27 18.25 -0.81 -19.29
N GLU A 28 19.18 -0.94 -20.25
CA GLU A 28 18.98 -0.53 -21.65
C GLU A 28 18.20 -1.56 -22.48
N SER A 29 18.36 -2.86 -22.20
CA SER A 29 17.97 -3.93 -23.13
C SER A 29 16.57 -4.51 -22.92
N ALA A 30 15.84 -4.06 -21.89
CA ALA A 30 14.60 -4.68 -21.40
C ALA A 30 13.60 -5.14 -22.48
N TYR A 31 13.10 -4.23 -23.33
CA TYR A 31 12.06 -4.55 -24.33
C TYR A 31 12.62 -5.03 -25.67
N MET A 32 13.78 -4.53 -26.09
CA MET A 32 14.40 -4.98 -27.35
C MET A 32 14.84 -6.43 -27.27
N VAL A 33 15.31 -6.89 -26.11
CA VAL A 33 15.69 -8.28 -25.88
C VAL A 33 14.48 -9.21 -25.93
N ALA A 34 13.32 -8.78 -25.44
CA ALA A 34 12.09 -9.57 -25.57
C ALA A 34 11.72 -9.79 -27.05
N ALA A 35 11.80 -8.74 -27.87
CA ALA A 35 11.52 -8.83 -29.31
C ALA A 35 12.55 -9.70 -30.07
N GLN A 36 13.85 -9.47 -29.85
CA GLN A 36 14.93 -10.26 -30.45
C GLN A 36 14.83 -11.74 -30.07
N ARG A 37 14.34 -12.03 -28.87
CA ARG A 37 14.16 -13.40 -28.40
C ARG A 37 12.98 -14.09 -29.06
N TRP A 38 11.83 -13.42 -29.19
CA TRP A 38 10.70 -13.98 -29.94
C TRP A 38 11.13 -14.32 -31.38
N ARG A 39 11.97 -13.49 -31.97
CA ARG A 39 12.59 -13.72 -33.28
C ARG A 39 13.50 -14.95 -33.30
N HIS A 40 14.52 -14.99 -32.45
CA HIS A 40 15.48 -16.10 -32.42
C HIS A 40 14.79 -17.44 -32.18
N GLN A 41 13.82 -17.48 -31.27
CA GLN A 41 13.06 -18.70 -30.98
C GLN A 41 12.15 -19.10 -32.15
N ALA A 42 11.57 -18.14 -32.87
CA ALA A 42 10.83 -18.42 -34.10
C ALA A 42 11.73 -19.00 -35.21
N GLU A 43 12.96 -18.49 -35.34
CA GLU A 43 13.96 -18.98 -36.29
C GLU A 43 14.46 -20.40 -35.91
N GLU A 44 14.74 -20.66 -34.63
CA GLU A 44 15.09 -22.02 -34.16
C GLU A 44 13.98 -23.04 -34.45
N MET A 45 12.71 -22.61 -34.35
CA MET A 45 11.52 -23.42 -34.65
C MET A 45 11.35 -23.72 -36.14
N THR A 46 11.78 -22.84 -37.06
CA THR A 46 11.74 -23.11 -38.50
C THR A 46 12.88 -24.02 -38.95
N HIS A 47 14.01 -24.00 -38.24
CA HIS A 47 15.20 -24.79 -38.59
C HIS A 47 15.19 -26.24 -38.05
N HIS A 48 14.49 -26.55 -36.95
CA HIS A 48 14.44 -27.91 -36.38
C HIS A 48 13.09 -28.60 -36.67
N ASN A 49 13.13 -29.70 -37.43
CA ASN A 49 11.94 -30.47 -37.80
C ASN A 49 11.27 -31.09 -36.55
N VAL A 50 9.98 -30.82 -36.36
CA VAL A 50 9.22 -30.83 -35.09
C VAL A 50 8.75 -32.24 -34.65
N ALA A 51 9.64 -33.22 -34.56
CA ALA A 51 9.23 -34.61 -34.26
C ALA A 51 9.50 -35.10 -32.83
N GLY A 52 10.16 -34.34 -31.95
CA GLY A 52 10.55 -34.87 -30.62
C GLY A 52 10.73 -33.89 -29.47
N TRP A 53 10.37 -32.62 -29.63
CA TRP A 53 10.48 -31.59 -28.58
C TRP A 53 9.09 -31.27 -28.01
N ASN A 54 8.95 -31.18 -26.69
CA ASN A 54 7.68 -30.93 -25.98
C ASN A 54 6.81 -29.88 -26.70
N THR A 55 5.75 -30.33 -27.36
CA THR A 55 4.93 -29.56 -28.31
C THR A 55 4.00 -28.53 -27.65
N GLN A 56 3.85 -28.55 -26.33
CA GLN A 56 3.04 -27.59 -25.58
C GLN A 56 3.80 -26.27 -25.33
N HIS A 57 5.05 -26.34 -24.82
CA HIS A 57 5.90 -25.20 -24.45
C HIS A 57 6.24 -24.19 -25.57
N MET A 58 5.96 -24.56 -26.82
CA MET A 58 6.31 -23.79 -28.01
C MET A 58 5.08 -23.07 -28.62
N LYS A 59 3.86 -23.40 -28.18
CA LYS A 59 2.62 -22.84 -28.74
C LYS A 59 2.44 -21.37 -28.37
N LEU A 60 2.57 -21.03 -27.09
CA LEU A 60 2.40 -19.65 -26.61
C LEU A 60 3.40 -18.70 -27.29
N LYS A 61 4.67 -19.11 -27.35
CA LYS A 61 5.74 -18.33 -27.99
C LYS A 61 5.49 -18.09 -29.47
N LYS A 62 5.02 -19.12 -30.19
CA LYS A 62 4.65 -18.99 -31.60
C LYS A 62 3.50 -17.99 -31.78
N TRP A 63 2.47 -18.06 -30.94
CA TRP A 63 1.38 -17.08 -30.97
C TRP A 63 1.89 -15.66 -30.71
N MET A 64 2.72 -15.45 -29.69
CA MET A 64 3.30 -14.14 -29.38
C MET A 64 4.10 -13.54 -30.54
N TRP A 65 4.90 -14.35 -31.24
CA TRP A 65 5.64 -13.89 -32.42
C TRP A 65 4.71 -13.50 -33.57
N ASN A 66 3.70 -14.32 -33.85
CA ASN A 66 2.72 -14.03 -34.89
C ASN A 66 1.94 -12.76 -34.58
N TRP A 67 1.49 -12.59 -33.33
CA TRP A 67 0.83 -11.37 -32.87
C TRP A 67 1.74 -10.16 -32.98
N TYR A 68 3.02 -10.29 -32.64
CA TYR A 68 4.00 -9.21 -32.75
C TYR A 68 4.16 -8.75 -34.19
N GLN A 69 4.33 -9.67 -35.15
CA GLN A 69 4.47 -9.33 -36.57
C GLN A 69 3.21 -8.64 -37.11
N ALA A 70 2.05 -9.23 -36.85
CA ALA A 70 0.77 -8.66 -37.30
C ALA A 70 0.47 -7.30 -36.65
N LEU A 71 0.77 -7.14 -35.36
CA LEU A 71 0.60 -5.88 -34.65
C LEU A 71 1.56 -4.81 -35.16
N LYS A 72 2.83 -5.16 -35.41
CA LYS A 72 3.82 -4.24 -35.96
C LYS A 72 3.37 -3.72 -37.33
N GLU A 73 3.00 -4.62 -38.25
CA GLU A 73 2.54 -4.25 -39.59
C GLU A 73 1.30 -3.35 -39.53
N ARG A 74 0.35 -3.66 -38.64
CA ARG A 74 -0.82 -2.81 -38.42
C ARG A 74 -0.45 -1.42 -37.91
N LEU A 75 0.43 -1.33 -36.92
CA LEU A 75 0.87 -0.04 -36.36
C LEU A 75 1.64 0.80 -37.39
N ASP A 76 2.49 0.16 -38.21
CA ASP A 76 3.23 0.83 -39.29
C ASP A 76 2.29 1.46 -40.34
N ASN A 77 1.14 0.85 -40.60
CA ASN A 77 0.14 1.35 -41.56
C ASN A 77 -0.84 2.37 -40.95
N GLU A 78 -1.33 2.13 -39.73
CA GLU A 78 -2.37 2.95 -39.10
C GLU A 78 -1.83 4.27 -38.53
N ILE A 79 -0.63 4.29 -37.94
CA ILE A 79 -0.08 5.51 -37.30
C ILE A 79 0.08 6.67 -38.31
N PRO A 80 0.68 6.48 -39.51
CA PRO A 80 0.77 7.55 -40.49
C PRO A 80 -0.59 8.04 -40.98
N THR A 81 -1.52 7.11 -41.21
CA THR A 81 -2.89 7.41 -41.67
C THR A 81 -3.64 8.25 -40.64
N LEU A 82 -3.57 7.85 -39.37
CA LEU A 82 -4.19 8.56 -38.25
C LEU A 82 -3.63 9.99 -38.10
N GLU A 83 -2.32 10.19 -38.31
CA GLU A 83 -1.76 11.54 -38.28
C GLU A 83 -2.31 12.44 -39.40
N GLU A 84 -2.48 11.91 -40.61
CA GLU A 84 -3.04 12.68 -41.73
C GLU A 84 -4.49 13.07 -41.46
N GLU A 85 -5.27 12.14 -40.92
CA GLU A 85 -6.64 12.38 -40.48
C GLU A 85 -6.72 13.43 -39.37
N GLU A 86 -5.84 13.34 -38.36
CA GLU A 86 -5.78 14.30 -37.25
C GLU A 86 -5.32 15.69 -37.73
N LYS A 87 -4.33 15.78 -38.63
CA LYS A 87 -3.91 17.05 -39.25
C LYS A 87 -5.04 17.67 -40.06
N LEU A 88 -5.83 16.87 -40.78
CA LEU A 88 -6.99 17.33 -41.53
C LEU A 88 -8.13 17.77 -40.60
N ALA A 89 -8.36 17.03 -39.51
CA ALA A 89 -9.37 17.35 -38.51
C ALA A 89 -9.04 18.64 -37.76
N GLN A 90 -7.78 18.84 -37.36
CA GLN A 90 -7.29 20.08 -36.74
C GLN A 90 -7.48 21.29 -37.65
N ARG A 91 -7.28 21.14 -38.96
CA ARG A 91 -7.56 22.21 -39.95
C ARG A 91 -9.04 22.55 -40.05
N ARG A 92 -9.93 21.57 -39.86
CA ARG A 92 -11.40 21.74 -39.93
C ARG A 92 -11.98 22.30 -38.63
N LYS A 93 -11.48 21.87 -37.48
CA LYS A 93 -11.89 22.33 -36.15
C LYS A 93 -10.72 22.14 -35.18
N PRO A 94 -10.08 23.22 -34.69
CA PRO A 94 -9.01 23.10 -33.71
C PRO A 94 -9.60 22.68 -32.36
N THR A 95 -9.56 21.37 -32.07
CA THR A 95 -9.79 20.84 -30.73
C THR A 95 -8.45 20.52 -30.10
N ASP A 96 -8.03 21.37 -29.16
CA ASP A 96 -6.80 21.14 -28.39
C ASP A 96 -6.94 19.88 -27.54
N GLY A 97 -5.94 18.99 -27.65
CA GLY A 97 -5.79 17.82 -26.79
C GLY A 97 -6.49 16.54 -27.25
N ASP A 98 -7.03 16.50 -28.47
CA ASP A 98 -7.67 15.28 -28.98
C ASP A 98 -6.75 14.32 -29.76
N ALA A 99 -5.65 14.84 -30.30
CA ALA A 99 -4.73 14.11 -31.16
C ALA A 99 -3.79 13.16 -30.37
N ILE A 100 -3.69 11.91 -30.81
CA ILE A 100 -2.77 10.90 -30.27
C ILE A 100 -1.60 10.58 -31.20
N GLY A 101 -1.69 10.92 -32.50
CA GLY A 101 -0.65 10.64 -33.49
C GLY A 101 0.76 11.10 -33.09
N PRO A 102 0.95 12.36 -32.61
CA PRO A 102 2.26 12.84 -32.16
C PRO A 102 2.86 12.03 -31.02
N PHE A 103 2.03 11.45 -30.15
CA PHE A 103 2.48 10.62 -29.03
C PHE A 103 2.86 9.21 -29.47
N LEU A 104 2.19 8.66 -30.48
CA LEU A 104 2.48 7.34 -31.04
C LEU A 104 3.81 7.31 -31.81
N ARG A 105 4.24 8.46 -32.38
CA ARG A 105 5.53 8.57 -33.09
C ARG A 105 6.76 8.61 -32.17
N LEU A 106 6.58 8.84 -30.88
CA LEU A 106 7.68 9.01 -29.94
C LEU A 106 8.53 7.75 -29.74
N LEU A 107 7.98 6.58 -30.05
CA LEU A 107 8.65 5.29 -29.96
C LEU A 107 8.49 4.51 -31.26
N SER A 108 9.39 3.55 -31.50
CA SER A 108 9.27 2.64 -32.64
C SER A 108 8.06 1.71 -32.48
N THR A 109 7.44 1.37 -33.61
CA THR A 109 6.33 0.41 -33.68
C THR A 109 6.70 -0.96 -33.14
N GLU A 110 7.96 -1.37 -33.34
CA GLU A 110 8.53 -2.59 -32.75
C GLU A 110 8.42 -2.59 -31.22
N LYS A 111 8.87 -1.51 -30.56
CA LYS A 111 8.81 -1.41 -29.10
C LYS A 111 7.37 -1.36 -28.61
N MET A 112 6.51 -0.59 -29.29
CA MET A 112 5.09 -0.49 -28.93
C MET A 112 4.36 -1.85 -29.01
N ALA A 113 4.62 -2.64 -30.05
CA ALA A 113 4.04 -3.97 -30.20
C ALA A 113 4.47 -4.91 -29.07
N THR A 114 5.78 -4.96 -28.76
CA THR A 114 6.32 -5.79 -27.68
C THR A 114 5.79 -5.37 -26.31
N MET A 115 5.72 -4.07 -26.02
CA MET A 115 5.18 -3.55 -24.77
C MET A 115 3.70 -3.91 -24.61
N THR A 116 2.89 -3.75 -25.67
CA THR A 116 1.45 -4.03 -25.64
C THR A 116 1.16 -5.50 -25.33
N ILE A 117 1.82 -6.43 -26.04
CA ILE A 117 1.65 -7.87 -25.83
C ILE A 117 2.13 -8.27 -24.42
N SER A 118 3.31 -7.80 -24.03
CA SER A 118 3.89 -8.16 -22.72
C SER A 118 3.03 -7.63 -21.57
N GLU A 119 2.54 -6.39 -21.65
CA GLU A 119 1.65 -5.79 -20.66
C GLU A 119 0.34 -6.55 -20.51
N LEU A 120 -0.27 -6.93 -21.63
CA LEU A 120 -1.56 -7.62 -21.62
C LEU A 120 -1.41 -9.01 -20.99
N LEU A 121 -0.37 -9.77 -21.38
CA LEU A 121 -0.11 -11.10 -20.84
C LEU A 121 0.21 -11.11 -19.34
N ARG A 122 0.72 -10.01 -18.77
CA ARG A 122 0.88 -9.89 -17.30
C ARG A 122 -0.42 -10.08 -16.54
N TYR A 123 -1.54 -9.72 -17.17
CA TYR A 123 -2.84 -9.84 -16.55
C TYR A 123 -3.56 -11.17 -16.87
N GLY A 124 -2.97 -12.02 -17.72
CA GLY A 124 -3.64 -13.22 -18.26
C GLY A 124 -3.92 -14.35 -17.28
N THR A 125 -3.59 -14.17 -15.99
CA THR A 125 -3.98 -15.08 -14.92
C THR A 125 -5.32 -14.73 -14.26
N SER A 126 -5.94 -13.60 -14.64
CA SER A 126 -7.28 -13.23 -14.14
C SER A 126 -8.37 -13.93 -14.97
N ASP A 127 -8.92 -15.02 -14.43
CA ASP A 127 -9.97 -15.83 -15.09
C ASP A 127 -11.28 -15.04 -15.35
N GLY A 128 -11.50 -13.95 -14.62
CA GLY A 128 -12.60 -13.01 -14.85
C GLY A 128 -12.33 -11.92 -15.90
N GLY A 129 -11.15 -11.92 -16.51
CA GLY A 129 -10.68 -10.84 -17.38
C GLY A 129 -10.29 -9.56 -16.62
N VAL A 130 -9.76 -8.60 -17.38
CA VAL A 130 -9.10 -7.41 -16.83
C VAL A 130 -9.91 -6.17 -17.15
N ARG A 131 -10.04 -5.25 -16.20
CA ARG A 131 -10.73 -3.97 -16.45
C ARG A 131 -10.01 -3.19 -17.54
N THR A 132 -10.66 -3.01 -18.68
CA THR A 132 -10.12 -2.29 -19.85
C THR A 132 -9.58 -0.90 -19.48
N ALA A 133 -10.28 -0.17 -18.60
CA ALA A 133 -9.85 1.17 -18.18
C ALA A 133 -8.50 1.16 -17.46
N ARG A 134 -8.24 0.16 -16.62
CA ARG A 134 -6.97 0.01 -15.91
C ARG A 134 -5.87 -0.36 -16.89
N THR A 135 -6.14 -1.30 -17.79
CA THR A 135 -5.17 -1.77 -18.78
C THR A 135 -4.76 -0.65 -19.72
N ALA A 136 -5.71 0.12 -20.24
CA ALA A 136 -5.45 1.24 -21.15
C ALA A 136 -4.56 2.31 -20.51
N ILE A 137 -4.89 2.76 -19.29
CA ILE A 137 -4.08 3.76 -18.57
C ILE A 137 -2.67 3.22 -18.27
N THR A 138 -2.58 1.94 -17.85
CA THR A 138 -1.28 1.33 -17.53
C THR A 138 -0.41 1.23 -18.78
N LEU A 139 -0.97 0.81 -19.91
CA LEU A 139 -0.25 0.72 -21.17
C LEU A 139 0.25 2.09 -21.65
N GLY A 140 -0.61 3.13 -21.59
CA GLY A 140 -0.19 4.49 -21.93
C GLY A 140 0.93 5.01 -21.03
N ARG A 141 0.90 4.68 -19.73
CA ARG A 141 1.99 5.02 -18.78
C ARG A 141 3.29 4.27 -19.10
N VAL A 142 3.22 3.01 -19.51
CA VAL A 142 4.40 2.22 -19.88
C VAL A 142 5.07 2.78 -21.14
N VAL A 143 4.28 3.18 -22.13
CA VAL A 143 4.77 3.86 -23.35
C VAL A 143 5.47 5.18 -22.99
N GLU A 144 4.84 6.01 -22.18
CA GLU A 144 5.43 7.27 -21.70
C GLU A 144 6.73 7.06 -20.92
N GLN A 145 6.78 6.06 -20.02
CA GLN A 145 7.98 5.73 -19.25
C GLN A 145 9.12 5.23 -20.14
N GLU A 146 8.82 4.47 -21.19
CA GLU A 146 9.82 4.02 -22.16
C GLU A 146 10.39 5.20 -22.96
N TYR A 147 9.54 6.10 -23.45
CA TYR A 147 9.98 7.33 -24.11
C TYR A 147 10.86 8.20 -23.21
N ASN A 148 10.42 8.45 -21.98
CA ASN A 148 11.18 9.24 -21.02
C ASN A 148 12.57 8.65 -20.74
N ALA A 149 12.69 7.33 -20.79
CA ALA A 149 13.96 6.67 -20.59
C ALA A 149 14.86 6.70 -21.84
N GLU A 150 14.31 6.57 -23.06
CA GLU A 150 15.10 6.78 -24.29
C GLU A 150 15.67 8.20 -24.35
N VAL A 151 14.85 9.20 -24.02
CA VAL A 151 15.31 10.60 -23.96
C VAL A 151 16.41 10.76 -22.91
N ALA A 152 16.25 10.17 -21.74
CA ALA A 152 17.26 10.21 -20.68
C ALA A 152 18.57 9.54 -21.11
N LEU A 153 18.50 8.38 -21.78
CA LEU A 153 19.67 7.67 -22.31
C LEU A 153 20.37 8.47 -23.43
N ALA A 154 19.60 9.07 -24.34
CA ALA A 154 20.13 9.86 -25.45
C ALA A 154 20.81 11.15 -24.98
N GLN A 155 20.23 11.83 -23.98
CA GLN A 155 20.84 13.00 -23.34
C GLN A 155 22.14 12.63 -22.62
N ARG A 156 22.17 11.49 -21.92
CA ARG A 156 23.34 11.05 -21.16
C ARG A 156 24.48 10.50 -22.02
N SER A 157 24.17 9.85 -23.13
CA SER A 157 25.20 9.42 -24.09
C SER A 157 26.00 10.61 -24.67
N ARG A 158 25.49 11.83 -24.51
CA ARG A 158 26.12 13.09 -24.93
C ARG A 158 26.68 13.92 -23.76
N GLY A 159 26.46 13.48 -22.51
CA GLY A 159 26.90 14.16 -21.29
C GLY A 159 28.07 13.44 -20.62
N PRO A 160 28.71 14.06 -19.62
CA PRO A 160 29.69 13.37 -18.78
C PRO A 160 29.05 12.20 -18.04
N ASP A 161 29.83 11.16 -17.74
CA ASP A 161 29.40 10.08 -16.86
C ASP A 161 28.89 10.66 -15.53
N PRO A 162 27.83 10.09 -14.93
CA PRO A 162 27.29 10.59 -13.68
C PRO A 162 28.40 10.62 -12.63
N VAL A 163 28.50 11.74 -11.90
CA VAL A 163 29.44 11.87 -10.78
C VAL A 163 29.16 10.70 -9.84
N VAL A 164 30.15 9.84 -9.65
CA VAL A 164 30.08 8.75 -8.68
C VAL A 164 30.17 9.40 -7.30
N LEU A 165 29.02 9.73 -6.76
CA LEU A 165 28.89 10.26 -5.42
C LEU A 165 29.22 9.14 -4.43
N THR A 166 30.26 9.33 -3.64
CA THR A 166 30.52 8.46 -2.48
C THR A 166 29.48 8.76 -1.42
N SER A 167 28.95 7.72 -0.77
CA SER A 167 28.13 7.88 0.44
C SER A 167 28.97 8.22 1.68
N GLU A 168 30.27 8.46 1.50
CA GLU A 168 31.25 8.80 2.53
C GLU A 168 31.30 10.31 2.76
N GLY A 169 31.38 10.72 4.03
CA GLY A 169 31.43 12.12 4.44
C GLY A 169 30.36 12.50 5.47
N SER A 170 30.53 13.65 6.11
CA SER A 170 29.51 14.21 7.02
C SER A 170 28.22 14.55 6.25
N LEU A 171 27.08 14.65 6.96
CA LEU A 171 25.80 15.01 6.31
C LEU A 171 25.88 16.35 5.57
N THR A 172 26.66 17.30 6.10
CA THR A 172 26.91 18.61 5.48
C THR A 172 27.76 18.52 4.22
N GLU A 173 28.77 17.65 4.21
CA GLU A 173 29.57 17.39 3.01
C GLU A 173 28.71 16.73 1.93
N LEU A 174 27.96 15.69 2.28
CA LEU A 174 27.07 15.00 1.33
C LEU A 174 26.03 15.96 0.74
N ALA A 175 25.48 16.88 1.55
CA ALA A 175 24.58 17.92 1.07
C ALA A 175 25.26 18.85 0.06
N ALA A 176 26.50 19.30 0.34
CA ALA A 176 27.26 20.14 -0.58
C ALA A 176 27.60 19.42 -1.89
N ILE A 177 28.00 18.15 -1.81
CA ILE A 177 28.33 17.34 -2.99
C ILE A 177 27.06 17.08 -3.82
N ARG A 178 25.91 16.80 -3.19
CA ARG A 178 24.62 16.66 -3.90
C ARG A 178 24.19 17.96 -4.54
N GLN A 179 24.36 19.09 -3.89
CA GLN A 179 24.06 20.40 -4.46
C GLN A 179 24.92 20.66 -5.70
N GLN A 180 26.22 20.41 -5.62
CA GLN A 180 27.12 20.52 -6.78
C GLN A 180 26.72 19.57 -7.92
N ALA A 181 26.32 18.34 -7.60
CA ALA A 181 25.83 17.38 -8.59
C ALA A 181 24.51 17.86 -9.25
N ARG A 182 23.56 18.40 -8.48
CA ARG A 182 22.32 19.00 -9.01
C ARG A 182 22.64 20.10 -10.01
N ASP A 183 23.47 21.05 -9.62
CA ASP A 183 23.81 22.22 -10.43
C ASP A 183 24.52 21.80 -11.74
N SER A 184 25.37 20.77 -11.68
CA SER A 184 26.05 20.23 -12.87
C SER A 184 25.10 19.53 -13.85
N GLU A 185 24.10 18.80 -13.33
CA GLU A 185 23.21 17.97 -14.14
C GLU A 185 21.98 18.73 -14.65
N ASP A 186 21.48 19.72 -13.90
CA ASP A 186 20.35 20.57 -14.31
C ASP A 186 20.66 21.35 -15.59
N PHE A 187 21.93 21.67 -15.85
CA PHE A 187 22.36 22.31 -17.09
C PHE A 187 22.21 21.40 -18.33
N THR A 188 22.08 20.08 -18.16
CA THR A 188 22.21 19.11 -19.26
C THR A 188 20.93 18.36 -19.65
N MET A 189 19.91 18.29 -18.79
CA MET A 189 18.74 17.42 -19.00
C MET A 189 17.43 18.20 -19.14
N ALA A 190 16.89 18.29 -20.36
CA ALA A 190 15.51 18.72 -20.58
C ALA A 190 14.53 17.60 -20.16
N ILE A 191 13.64 17.89 -19.22
CA ILE A 191 12.62 16.95 -18.72
C ILE A 191 11.40 17.00 -19.67
N PRO A 192 11.02 15.90 -20.35
CA PRO A 192 9.77 15.87 -21.10
C PRO A 192 8.56 16.07 -20.17
N PRO A 193 7.53 16.81 -20.60
CA PRO A 193 6.33 17.00 -19.80
C PRO A 193 5.53 15.70 -19.65
N ASP A 194 4.91 15.51 -18.48
CA ASP A 194 4.05 14.36 -18.20
C ASP A 194 2.79 14.35 -19.07
N TRP A 195 2.37 13.15 -19.48
CA TRP A 195 1.15 12.96 -20.24
C TRP A 195 -0.08 13.02 -19.32
N THR A 196 -1.16 13.63 -19.81
CA THR A 196 -2.43 13.63 -19.08
C THR A 196 -3.03 12.21 -19.04
N GLN A 197 -3.87 11.94 -18.03
CA GLN A 197 -4.57 10.66 -17.91
C GLN A 197 -5.47 10.36 -19.13
N VAL A 198 -5.96 11.41 -19.80
CA VAL A 198 -6.76 11.29 -21.02
C VAL A 198 -5.91 10.76 -22.16
N ILE A 199 -4.72 11.35 -22.39
CA ILE A 199 -3.79 10.89 -23.43
C ILE A 199 -3.32 9.47 -23.15
N ARG A 200 -2.91 9.16 -21.91
CA ARG A 200 -2.54 7.80 -21.50
C ARG A 200 -3.65 6.79 -21.81
N GLY A 201 -4.89 7.13 -21.43
CA GLY A 201 -6.05 6.28 -21.67
C GLY A 201 -6.38 6.07 -23.16
N ARG A 202 -6.19 7.10 -24.00
CA ARG A 202 -6.43 7.00 -25.44
C ARG A 202 -5.33 6.26 -26.19
N VAL A 203 -4.06 6.56 -25.92
CA VAL A 203 -2.91 5.83 -26.50
C VAL A 203 -3.00 4.35 -26.14
N GLY A 204 -3.23 4.02 -24.86
CA GLY A 204 -3.41 2.64 -24.45
C GLY A 204 -4.69 1.99 -25.00
N GLY A 205 -5.77 2.75 -25.17
CA GLY A 205 -7.00 2.27 -25.79
C GLY A 205 -6.82 1.93 -27.28
N PHE A 206 -6.05 2.74 -28.01
CA PHE A 206 -5.69 2.49 -29.41
C PHE A 206 -4.85 1.21 -29.54
N LEU A 207 -3.80 1.07 -28.75
CA LEU A 207 -2.93 -0.12 -28.75
C LEU A 207 -3.69 -1.40 -28.34
N LEU A 208 -4.62 -1.29 -27.37
CA LEU A 208 -5.47 -2.42 -26.99
C LEU A 208 -6.43 -2.83 -28.10
N ASN A 209 -7.01 -1.87 -28.83
CA ASN A 209 -7.82 -2.19 -30.00
C ASN A 209 -6.98 -2.91 -31.06
N ALA A 210 -5.78 -2.37 -31.32
CA ALA A 210 -4.86 -2.90 -32.31
C ALA A 210 -4.53 -4.37 -32.04
N VAL A 211 -4.20 -4.73 -30.78
CA VAL A 211 -3.86 -6.11 -30.40
C VAL A 211 -5.07 -7.05 -30.37
N ILE A 212 -6.26 -6.57 -29.97
CA ILE A 212 -7.47 -7.40 -29.89
C ILE A 212 -7.88 -7.90 -31.27
N ASP A 213 -7.81 -7.06 -32.32
CA ASP A 213 -8.27 -7.51 -33.65
C ASP A 213 -7.25 -8.42 -34.35
N VAL A 214 -5.94 -8.30 -34.06
CA VAL A 214 -4.89 -9.09 -34.74
C VAL A 214 -4.54 -10.38 -34.01
N ALA A 215 -4.74 -10.45 -32.70
CA ALA A 215 -4.29 -11.58 -31.91
C ALA A 215 -5.28 -12.76 -32.00
N THR A 216 -4.94 -13.78 -32.78
CA THR A 216 -5.71 -15.03 -32.91
C THR A 216 -4.94 -16.22 -32.32
N ILE A 217 -5.66 -17.22 -31.83
CA ILE A 217 -5.13 -18.52 -31.42
C ILE A 217 -5.86 -19.65 -32.12
N THR A 218 -5.15 -20.76 -32.27
CA THR A 218 -5.71 -22.00 -32.81
C THR A 218 -6.18 -22.88 -31.66
N ARG A 219 -7.50 -23.08 -31.53
CA ARG A 219 -8.10 -23.98 -30.55
C ARG A 219 -8.44 -25.32 -31.22
N ARG A 220 -8.11 -26.42 -30.55
CA ARG A 220 -8.54 -27.77 -30.96
C ARG A 220 -9.65 -28.21 -30.04
N GLY A 221 -10.74 -28.72 -30.61
CA GLY A 221 -11.88 -29.22 -29.87
C GLY A 221 -12.52 -30.41 -30.55
N ILE A 222 -13.17 -31.25 -29.76
CA ILE A 222 -13.95 -32.37 -30.27
C ILE A 222 -15.37 -31.87 -30.49
N ARG A 223 -15.90 -32.03 -31.70
CA ARG A 223 -17.29 -31.65 -31.99
C ARG A 223 -18.24 -32.63 -31.27
N PRO A 224 -19.14 -32.17 -30.38
CA PRO A 224 -19.98 -33.05 -29.56
C PRO A 224 -20.90 -33.99 -30.38
N SER A 225 -21.23 -33.60 -31.61
CA SER A 225 -22.14 -34.33 -32.49
C SER A 225 -21.47 -35.38 -33.39
N THR A 226 -20.19 -35.21 -33.75
CA THR A 226 -19.49 -36.11 -34.70
C THR A 226 -18.25 -36.79 -34.13
N GLY A 227 -17.75 -36.33 -32.97
CA GLY A 227 -16.52 -36.87 -32.37
C GLY A 227 -15.23 -36.52 -33.13
N GLU A 228 -15.31 -35.73 -34.20
CA GLU A 228 -14.15 -35.30 -34.99
C GLU A 228 -13.39 -34.17 -34.28
N GLU A 229 -12.05 -34.22 -34.35
CA GLU A 229 -11.18 -33.13 -33.94
C GLU A 229 -11.26 -32.00 -34.97
N VAL A 230 -11.80 -30.87 -34.56
CA VAL A 230 -11.85 -29.65 -35.36
C VAL A 230 -10.87 -28.63 -34.78
N SER A 231 -10.09 -28.01 -35.67
CA SER A 231 -9.19 -26.90 -35.33
C SER A 231 -9.80 -25.60 -35.84
N GLU A 232 -10.04 -24.65 -34.95
CA GLU A 232 -10.64 -23.35 -35.27
C GLU A 232 -9.71 -22.21 -34.82
N GLU A 233 -9.63 -21.15 -35.62
CA GLU A 233 -8.97 -19.90 -35.18
C GLU A 233 -9.96 -19.01 -34.46
N GLN A 234 -9.60 -18.61 -33.24
CA GLN A 234 -10.41 -17.77 -32.36
C GLN A 234 -9.60 -16.56 -31.91
N PRO A 235 -10.23 -15.42 -31.58
CA PRO A 235 -9.53 -14.30 -30.99
C PRO A 235 -8.91 -14.71 -29.64
N ALA A 236 -7.67 -14.30 -29.43
CA ALA A 236 -6.91 -14.52 -28.19
C ALA A 236 -7.50 -13.70 -27.03
N PHE A 237 -8.00 -12.51 -27.35
CA PHE A 237 -8.57 -11.56 -26.42
C PHE A 237 -9.95 -11.14 -26.89
N ALA A 238 -10.92 -11.04 -25.97
CA ALA A 238 -12.26 -10.57 -26.27
C ALA A 238 -12.64 -9.42 -25.34
N HIS A 239 -13.17 -8.33 -25.90
CA HIS A 239 -13.75 -7.25 -25.11
C HIS A 239 -15.23 -7.55 -24.82
N CYS A 240 -15.60 -7.53 -23.53
CA CYS A 240 -16.97 -7.78 -23.10
C CYS A 240 -17.40 -6.84 -21.95
N TYR A 241 -18.67 -6.89 -21.59
CA TYR A 241 -19.22 -6.13 -20.47
C TYR A 241 -19.85 -7.06 -19.43
N GLU A 242 -19.59 -6.80 -18.16
CA GLU A 242 -20.23 -7.48 -17.03
C GLU A 242 -20.88 -6.49 -16.07
N PHE A 243 -21.92 -6.93 -15.38
CA PHE A 243 -22.58 -6.14 -14.34
C PHE A 243 -22.07 -6.57 -12.96
N LEU A 244 -21.26 -5.73 -12.33
CA LEU A 244 -20.83 -5.91 -10.94
C LEU A 244 -21.59 -4.92 -10.07
N HIS A 245 -22.38 -5.43 -9.12
CA HIS A 245 -23.26 -4.64 -8.24
C HIS A 245 -24.15 -3.65 -9.02
N GLY A 246 -24.76 -4.11 -10.11
CA GLY A 246 -25.64 -3.29 -10.96
C GLY A 246 -24.92 -2.27 -11.86
N ARG A 247 -23.59 -2.23 -11.88
CA ARG A 247 -22.81 -1.33 -12.75
C ARG A 247 -22.16 -2.09 -13.90
N LYS A 248 -22.38 -1.60 -15.13
CA LYS A 248 -21.73 -2.11 -16.34
C LYS A 248 -20.23 -1.77 -16.31
N ILE A 249 -19.37 -2.78 -16.39
CA ILE A 249 -17.91 -2.66 -16.41
C ILE A 249 -17.38 -3.37 -17.64
N GLY A 250 -16.53 -2.70 -18.43
CA GLY A 250 -15.84 -3.30 -19.56
C GLY A 250 -14.63 -4.12 -19.10
N LEU A 251 -14.51 -5.33 -19.64
CA LEU A 251 -13.48 -6.31 -19.34
C LEU A 251 -12.85 -6.83 -20.63
N ILE A 252 -11.56 -7.14 -20.56
CA ILE A 252 -10.83 -7.90 -21.59
C ILE A 252 -10.68 -9.32 -21.06
N LYS A 253 -11.35 -10.27 -21.69
CA LYS A 253 -11.25 -11.70 -21.37
C LYS A 253 -10.20 -12.36 -22.24
N PHE A 254 -9.52 -13.32 -21.65
CA PHE A 254 -8.54 -14.17 -22.32
C PHE A 254 -9.28 -15.40 -22.81
N ASN A 255 -8.92 -15.90 -23.99
CA ASN A 255 -9.45 -17.17 -24.46
C ASN A 255 -9.08 -18.30 -23.46
N PRO A 256 -9.99 -19.20 -23.10
CA PRO A 256 -9.70 -20.27 -22.14
C PRO A 256 -8.45 -21.10 -22.47
N GLU A 257 -8.20 -21.37 -23.75
CA GLU A 257 -6.98 -22.07 -24.18
C GLU A 257 -5.73 -21.26 -23.86
N LEU A 258 -5.77 -19.93 -24.06
CA LEU A 258 -4.67 -19.05 -23.68
C LEU A 258 -4.48 -19.03 -22.15
N THR A 259 -5.56 -18.98 -21.37
CA THR A 259 -5.50 -19.04 -19.91
C THR A 259 -4.88 -20.36 -19.43
N GLU A 260 -5.27 -21.48 -20.04
CA GLU A 260 -4.71 -22.80 -19.73
C GLU A 260 -3.20 -22.86 -20.05
N GLN A 261 -2.79 -22.36 -21.22
CA GLN A 261 -1.37 -22.27 -21.59
C GLN A 261 -0.60 -21.33 -20.65
N LEU A 262 -1.17 -20.17 -20.28
CA LEU A 262 -0.56 -19.25 -19.30
C LEU A 262 -0.50 -19.84 -17.89
N SER A 263 -1.38 -20.80 -17.57
CA SER A 263 -1.41 -21.46 -16.26
C SER A 263 -0.43 -22.63 -16.14
N SER A 264 -0.21 -23.34 -17.25
CA SER A 264 0.71 -24.48 -17.35
C SER A 264 2.14 -24.04 -17.67
N GLU A 265 2.29 -22.97 -18.46
CA GLU A 265 3.59 -22.39 -18.76
C GLU A 265 3.97 -21.32 -17.74
N PRO A 266 5.21 -21.33 -17.21
CA PRO A 266 5.71 -20.19 -16.50
C PRO A 266 5.80 -19.02 -17.48
N ILE A 267 5.04 -17.95 -17.22
CA ILE A 267 5.07 -16.68 -17.98
C ILE A 267 6.41 -15.98 -17.74
N LYS A 268 7.47 -16.60 -18.25
CA LYS A 268 8.85 -16.15 -18.12
C LYS A 268 9.04 -14.80 -18.81
N ASP A 269 8.17 -14.43 -19.74
CA ASP A 269 8.46 -13.38 -20.74
C ASP A 269 7.57 -12.13 -20.58
N ALA A 270 6.66 -12.09 -19.59
CA ALA A 270 5.80 -10.94 -19.33
C ALA A 270 6.31 -10.00 -18.21
N LEU A 271 7.42 -10.31 -17.54
CA LEU A 271 7.97 -9.43 -16.50
C LEU A 271 8.40 -8.07 -17.07
N HIS A 272 8.07 -7.00 -16.35
CA HIS A 272 8.63 -5.68 -16.62
C HIS A 272 10.13 -5.71 -16.32
N PRO A 273 11.03 -5.66 -17.33
CA PRO A 273 12.42 -6.06 -17.12
C PRO A 273 13.27 -5.01 -16.37
N ARG A 274 12.74 -3.79 -16.18
CA ARG A 274 13.53 -2.64 -15.70
C ARG A 274 13.72 -2.52 -14.18
N GLN A 275 12.93 -3.23 -13.37
CA GLN A 275 12.96 -3.07 -11.91
C GLN A 275 13.47 -4.33 -11.20
N LEU A 276 14.67 -4.76 -11.58
CA LEU A 276 15.41 -5.85 -10.95
C LEU A 276 16.44 -5.31 -9.93
N PRO A 277 16.93 -6.14 -9.00
CA PRO A 277 18.04 -5.75 -8.12
C PRO A 277 19.26 -5.29 -8.93
N MET A 278 19.98 -4.29 -8.43
CA MET A 278 21.14 -3.71 -9.14
C MET A 278 22.40 -4.51 -8.84
N LEU A 279 23.27 -4.73 -9.84
CA LEU A 279 24.55 -5.43 -9.66
C LEU A 279 25.65 -4.53 -9.05
N ILE A 280 25.42 -3.22 -9.07
CA ILE A 280 26.31 -2.20 -8.52
C ILE A 280 25.55 -1.40 -7.44
N PRO A 281 26.27 -0.72 -6.52
CA PRO A 281 25.65 0.17 -5.56
C PRO A 281 24.69 1.15 -6.27
N PRO A 282 23.48 1.37 -5.72
CA PRO A 282 22.53 2.30 -6.31
C PRO A 282 23.10 3.71 -6.39
N ARG A 283 22.62 4.47 -7.37
CA ARG A 283 22.94 5.88 -7.45
C ARG A 283 22.39 6.60 -6.21
N PRO A 284 23.21 7.37 -5.48
CA PRO A 284 22.73 8.18 -4.36
C PRO A 284 21.60 9.11 -4.78
N TRP A 285 20.66 9.37 -3.88
CA TRP A 285 19.58 10.32 -4.12
C TRP A 285 20.14 11.74 -4.17
N ILE A 286 20.02 12.34 -5.36
CA ILE A 286 20.42 13.72 -5.62
C ILE A 286 19.19 14.60 -5.56
N ASP A 287 18.08 14.24 -6.21
CA ASP A 287 16.85 15.02 -6.22
C ASP A 287 15.62 14.09 -6.22
N VAL A 288 14.42 14.66 -6.14
CA VAL A 288 13.13 13.96 -6.08
C VAL A 288 12.96 12.89 -7.16
N GLU A 289 13.53 13.10 -8.34
CA GLU A 289 13.42 12.17 -9.49
C GLU A 289 14.77 11.59 -9.95
N ARG A 290 15.85 11.87 -9.20
CA ARG A 290 17.23 11.47 -9.52
C ARG A 290 17.86 10.71 -8.36
N GLY A 291 17.92 9.39 -8.50
CA GLY A 291 18.51 8.46 -7.56
C GLY A 291 18.04 7.04 -7.84
N ALA A 292 18.44 6.08 -7.01
CA ALA A 292 18.16 4.65 -7.17
C ALA A 292 18.86 4.02 -8.38
N TYR A 293 18.20 3.95 -9.54
CA TYR A 293 18.77 3.32 -10.73
C TYR A 293 19.72 4.24 -11.47
N MET A 294 20.61 3.65 -12.27
CA MET A 294 21.54 4.45 -13.05
C MET A 294 20.78 5.18 -14.15
N TYR A 295 20.10 4.46 -15.05
CA TYR A 295 19.53 5.01 -16.28
C TYR A 295 18.01 5.21 -16.20
N SER A 296 17.33 4.37 -15.42
CA SER A 296 15.88 4.43 -15.24
C SER A 296 15.46 5.53 -14.26
N ARG A 297 14.54 6.40 -14.68
CA ARG A 297 14.00 7.45 -13.79
C ARG A 297 13.15 6.84 -12.68
N THR A 298 13.42 7.25 -11.45
CA THR A 298 12.70 6.78 -10.26
C THR A 298 12.39 7.96 -9.35
N SER A 299 11.13 8.08 -8.94
CA SER A 299 10.73 9.07 -7.94
C SER A 299 11.05 8.57 -6.53
N VAL A 300 11.59 9.46 -5.69
CA VAL A 300 11.89 9.18 -4.28
C VAL A 300 10.62 8.89 -3.49
N MET A 301 9.47 9.44 -3.87
CA MET A 301 8.19 9.22 -3.19
C MET A 301 7.18 8.51 -4.08
N ARG A 302 6.58 7.44 -3.55
CA ARG A 302 5.42 6.76 -4.14
C ARG A 302 4.15 7.56 -3.89
N TYR A 303 3.75 8.42 -4.83
CA TYR A 303 2.45 9.10 -4.80
C TYR A 303 1.50 8.62 -5.91
N LYS A 304 0.18 8.65 -5.64
CA LYS A 304 -0.86 8.22 -6.57
C LYS A 304 -1.25 9.36 -7.53
N ASP A 305 -0.28 9.80 -8.33
CA ASP A 305 -0.44 10.90 -9.30
C ASP A 305 -0.97 12.21 -8.65
N SER A 306 -0.62 12.51 -7.39
CA SER A 306 -1.01 13.76 -6.73
C SER A 306 0.00 14.87 -7.01
N LEU A 307 -0.39 15.87 -7.81
CA LEU A 307 0.43 17.06 -8.07
C LEU A 307 0.77 17.83 -6.78
N GLU A 308 -0.16 17.91 -5.83
CA GLU A 308 0.05 18.58 -4.55
C GLU A 308 1.24 17.95 -3.79
N GLN A 309 1.26 16.62 -3.67
CA GLN A 309 2.36 15.88 -3.03
C GLN A 309 3.70 16.14 -3.75
N SER A 310 3.69 16.07 -5.08
CA SER A 310 4.90 16.30 -5.89
C SER A 310 5.43 17.73 -5.72
N SER A 311 4.55 18.74 -5.73
CA SER A 311 4.91 20.15 -5.60
C SER A 311 5.55 20.47 -4.24
N PHE A 312 4.94 20.00 -3.15
CA PHE A 312 5.52 20.18 -1.80
C PHE A 312 6.87 19.47 -1.67
N LEU A 313 6.99 18.27 -2.23
CA LEU A 313 8.24 17.51 -2.18
C LEU A 313 9.36 18.18 -2.99
N ARG A 314 9.07 18.65 -4.20
CA ARG A 314 10.02 19.43 -5.02
C ARG A 314 10.45 20.70 -4.30
N SER A 315 9.50 21.44 -3.73
CA SER A 315 9.80 22.66 -2.95
C SER A 315 10.71 22.37 -1.75
N ALA A 316 10.47 21.27 -1.03
CA ALA A 316 11.32 20.86 0.09
C ALA A 316 12.71 20.39 -0.37
N SER A 317 12.82 19.75 -1.53
CA SER A 317 14.11 19.36 -2.13
C SER A 317 14.93 20.58 -2.51
N SER A 318 14.32 21.55 -3.21
CA SER A 318 14.97 22.81 -3.59
C SER A 318 15.42 23.65 -2.39
N ALA A 319 14.69 23.57 -1.27
CA ALA A 319 15.07 24.21 -0.01
C ALA A 319 16.16 23.44 0.78
N GLY A 320 16.59 22.26 0.32
CA GLY A 320 17.60 21.45 1.01
C GLY A 320 17.10 20.74 2.28
N HIS A 321 15.79 20.64 2.50
CA HIS A 321 15.23 20.02 3.71
C HIS A 321 15.22 18.48 3.69
N LEU A 322 15.54 17.87 2.54
CA LEU A 322 15.43 16.41 2.33
C LEU A 322 16.75 15.65 2.46
N GLU A 323 17.85 16.32 2.80
CA GLU A 323 19.20 15.72 2.75
C GLU A 323 19.41 14.54 3.71
N SER A 324 18.81 14.61 4.90
CA SER A 324 18.85 13.50 5.87
C SER A 324 18.06 12.29 5.37
N MET A 325 16.93 12.52 4.71
CA MET A 325 16.13 11.46 4.10
C MET A 325 16.90 10.79 2.95
N TYR A 326 17.51 11.58 2.05
CA TYR A 326 18.34 11.06 0.97
C TYR A 326 19.50 10.22 1.50
N ALA A 327 20.22 10.72 2.51
CA ALA A 327 21.32 9.96 3.13
C ALA A 327 20.85 8.65 3.77
N ALA A 328 19.70 8.64 4.45
CA ALA A 328 19.16 7.41 5.02
C ALA A 328 18.76 6.39 3.93
N LEU A 329 18.18 6.84 2.82
CA LEU A 329 17.85 5.98 1.69
C LEU A 329 19.10 5.42 1.00
N ASP A 330 20.17 6.21 0.92
CA ASP A 330 21.45 5.77 0.38
C ASP A 330 22.09 4.68 1.26
N VAL A 331 21.98 4.79 2.60
CA VAL A 331 22.41 3.73 3.53
C VAL A 331 21.62 2.44 3.30
N LEU A 332 20.29 2.53 3.21
CA LEU A 332 19.45 1.35 2.95
C LEU A 332 19.73 0.73 1.57
N GLY A 333 20.02 1.57 0.56
CA GLY A 333 20.30 1.15 -0.80
C GLY A 333 21.69 0.53 -0.99
N SER A 334 22.68 0.99 -0.23
CA SER A 334 24.08 0.55 -0.33
C SER A 334 24.35 -0.79 0.38
N THR A 335 23.41 -1.31 1.17
CA THR A 335 23.55 -2.63 1.79
C THR A 335 23.57 -3.74 0.73
N PRO A 336 24.66 -4.52 0.63
CA PRO A 336 24.82 -5.55 -0.38
C PRO A 336 24.23 -6.90 0.05
N TRP A 337 23.58 -7.56 -0.89
CA TRP A 337 22.90 -8.84 -0.70
C TRP A 337 23.46 -9.91 -1.62
N THR A 338 23.26 -11.16 -1.22
CA THR A 338 23.52 -12.36 -2.02
C THR A 338 22.42 -13.40 -1.78
N ILE A 339 22.27 -14.34 -2.70
CA ILE A 339 21.32 -15.44 -2.58
C ILE A 339 21.90 -16.54 -1.67
N ASN A 340 21.13 -16.94 -0.67
CA ASN A 340 21.45 -18.05 0.22
C ASN A 340 21.36 -19.37 -0.55
N ARG A 341 22.51 -19.86 -1.02
CA ARG A 341 22.58 -21.04 -1.89
C ARG A 341 22.04 -22.33 -1.24
N PRO A 342 22.42 -22.69 0.01
CA PRO A 342 21.82 -23.84 0.69
C PRO A 342 20.29 -23.82 0.72
N ILE A 343 19.69 -22.66 1.04
CA ILE A 343 18.23 -22.52 1.07
C ILE A 343 17.65 -22.60 -0.35
N PHE A 344 18.27 -21.94 -1.32
CA PHE A 344 17.84 -21.99 -2.71
C PHE A 344 17.80 -23.43 -3.25
N ASP A 345 18.80 -24.26 -2.95
CA ASP A 345 18.87 -25.65 -3.40
C ASP A 345 17.72 -26.50 -2.80
N VAL A 346 17.42 -26.32 -1.51
CA VAL A 346 16.27 -26.98 -0.85
C VAL A 346 14.95 -26.53 -1.47
N VAL A 347 14.77 -25.22 -1.69
CA VAL A 347 13.55 -24.66 -2.27
C VAL A 347 13.34 -25.17 -3.70
N ILE A 348 14.39 -25.26 -4.51
CA ILE A 348 14.28 -25.80 -5.88
C ILE A 348 13.92 -27.28 -5.86
N ALA A 349 14.49 -28.09 -4.97
CA ALA A 349 14.13 -29.49 -4.82
C ALA A 349 12.63 -29.64 -4.46
N VAL A 350 12.15 -28.83 -3.52
CA VAL A 350 10.73 -28.78 -3.14
C VAL A 350 9.84 -28.32 -4.30
N TRP A 351 10.22 -27.25 -4.99
CA TRP A 351 9.46 -26.69 -6.11
C TRP A 351 9.29 -27.71 -7.24
N ASN A 352 10.37 -28.43 -7.58
CA ASN A 352 10.37 -29.46 -8.62
C ASN A 352 9.56 -30.70 -8.23
N SER A 353 9.36 -30.96 -6.94
CA SER A 353 8.50 -32.06 -6.47
C SER A 353 7.01 -31.83 -6.78
N GLY A 354 6.61 -30.58 -6.99
CA GLY A 354 5.21 -30.19 -7.25
C GLY A 354 4.26 -30.30 -6.05
N LYS A 355 4.73 -30.78 -4.89
CA LYS A 355 3.92 -30.95 -3.68
C LYS A 355 3.85 -29.66 -2.86
N GLN A 356 2.79 -29.52 -2.06
CA GLN A 356 2.69 -28.44 -1.08
C GLN A 356 3.73 -28.63 0.02
N PHE A 357 4.48 -27.59 0.36
CA PHE A 357 5.53 -27.68 1.39
C PHE A 357 5.90 -26.29 1.94
N ALA A 358 5.97 -26.10 3.26
CA ALA A 358 6.41 -24.84 3.90
C ALA A 358 5.81 -23.55 3.28
N LYS A 359 4.49 -23.55 3.03
CA LYS A 359 3.71 -22.48 2.36
C LYS A 359 3.94 -22.32 0.84
N ILE A 360 4.84 -23.10 0.22
CA ILE A 360 4.94 -23.19 -1.23
C ILE A 360 3.70 -23.91 -1.79
N PRO A 361 2.97 -23.28 -2.73
CA PRO A 361 1.74 -23.84 -3.28
C PRO A 361 2.01 -25.08 -4.16
N PRO A 362 1.14 -26.10 -4.13
CA PRO A 362 1.26 -27.28 -4.99
C PRO A 362 1.05 -26.95 -6.47
N ALA A 363 1.54 -27.83 -7.35
CA ALA A 363 1.41 -27.69 -8.80
C ALA A 363 -0.04 -27.78 -9.30
N GLY A 364 -0.84 -28.63 -8.67
CA GLY A 364 -2.29 -28.69 -8.85
C GLY A 364 -2.95 -28.83 -7.48
N LEU A 365 -4.20 -28.33 -7.36
CA LEU A 365 -5.01 -28.63 -6.19
C LEU A 365 -5.63 -30.01 -6.38
N GLU A 366 -5.35 -30.93 -5.47
CA GLU A 366 -6.07 -32.20 -5.37
C GLU A 366 -7.44 -31.94 -4.73
N GLY A 367 -8.51 -32.20 -5.49
CA GLY A 367 -9.89 -32.06 -5.04
C GLY A 367 -10.86 -32.13 -6.21
N GLU A 368 -11.90 -32.96 -6.10
CA GLU A 368 -12.98 -32.99 -7.07
C GLU A 368 -13.82 -31.71 -6.93
N ASP A 369 -14.24 -31.15 -8.07
CA ASP A 369 -15.19 -30.04 -8.05
C ASP A 369 -16.48 -30.49 -7.34
N PRO A 370 -17.15 -29.59 -6.59
CA PRO A 370 -18.40 -29.93 -5.92
C PRO A 370 -19.36 -30.59 -6.91
N VAL A 371 -19.93 -31.73 -6.54
CA VAL A 371 -20.90 -32.44 -7.39
C VAL A 371 -22.20 -31.66 -7.39
N LYS A 372 -22.82 -31.49 -8.57
CA LYS A 372 -24.12 -30.85 -8.71
C LYS A 372 -25.17 -31.66 -7.93
N PRO A 373 -25.86 -31.09 -6.94
CA PRO A 373 -26.89 -31.81 -6.17
C PRO A 373 -28.06 -32.22 -7.07
N ASP A 374 -28.67 -33.37 -6.79
CA ASP A 374 -29.84 -33.86 -7.54
C ASP A 374 -31.04 -32.90 -7.45
N ASN A 375 -31.17 -32.16 -6.36
CA ASN A 375 -32.21 -31.15 -6.12
C ASN A 375 -31.84 -29.72 -6.57
N TYR A 376 -30.80 -29.56 -7.40
CA TYR A 376 -30.31 -28.23 -7.81
C TYR A 376 -31.36 -27.36 -8.54
N GLU A 377 -32.20 -27.97 -9.37
CA GLU A 377 -33.24 -27.23 -10.11
C GLU A 377 -34.52 -26.99 -9.27
N THR A 378 -34.71 -27.75 -8.20
CA THR A 378 -35.95 -27.76 -7.41
C THR A 378 -35.84 -26.99 -6.08
N ASP A 379 -34.68 -26.96 -5.43
CA ASP A 379 -34.44 -26.24 -4.17
C ASP A 379 -33.55 -25.00 -4.35
N PRO A 380 -34.07 -23.77 -4.14
CA PRO A 380 -33.27 -22.54 -4.15
C PRO A 380 -32.10 -22.52 -3.17
N LYS A 381 -32.20 -23.22 -2.03
CA LYS A 381 -31.12 -23.29 -1.03
C LYS A 381 -29.98 -24.17 -1.53
N ALA A 382 -30.28 -25.39 -1.97
CA ALA A 382 -29.29 -26.29 -2.59
C ALA A 382 -28.56 -25.63 -3.78
N LYS A 383 -29.29 -24.88 -4.61
CA LYS A 383 -28.69 -24.08 -5.70
C LYS A 383 -27.70 -23.04 -5.19
N ARG A 384 -28.08 -22.26 -4.17
CA ARG A 384 -27.19 -21.24 -3.56
C ARG A 384 -25.95 -21.87 -2.93
N ASP A 385 -26.13 -22.97 -2.22
CA ASP A 385 -25.04 -23.67 -1.53
C ASP A 385 -24.07 -24.29 -2.54
N PHE A 386 -24.56 -24.90 -3.62
CA PHE A 386 -23.72 -25.39 -4.71
C PHE A 386 -22.95 -24.26 -5.42
N VAL A 387 -23.63 -23.17 -5.81
CA VAL A 387 -22.97 -22.03 -6.47
C VAL A 387 -21.90 -21.42 -5.56
N ARG A 388 -22.17 -21.33 -4.25
CA ARG A 388 -21.20 -20.87 -3.26
C ARG A 388 -20.01 -21.83 -3.13
N ALA A 389 -20.25 -23.12 -3.05
CA ALA A 389 -19.20 -24.14 -2.98
C ALA A 389 -18.33 -24.13 -4.24
N MET A 390 -18.95 -24.06 -5.42
CA MET A 390 -18.25 -23.98 -6.71
C MET A 390 -17.42 -22.70 -6.83
N SER A 391 -18.02 -21.55 -6.48
CA SER A 391 -17.31 -20.27 -6.44
C SER A 391 -16.12 -20.31 -5.47
N THR A 392 -16.25 -20.98 -4.32
CA THR A 392 -15.16 -21.17 -3.36
C THR A 392 -14.07 -22.08 -3.91
N SER A 393 -14.41 -23.16 -4.61
CA SER A 393 -13.44 -24.05 -5.27
C SER A 393 -12.64 -23.29 -6.34
N ILE A 394 -13.33 -22.56 -7.22
CA ILE A 394 -12.74 -21.72 -8.26
C ILE A 394 -11.82 -20.67 -7.65
N GLN A 395 -12.29 -19.95 -6.62
CA GLN A 395 -11.50 -18.95 -5.91
C GLN A 395 -10.20 -19.54 -5.32
N LYS A 396 -10.26 -20.73 -4.69
CA LYS A 396 -9.07 -21.42 -4.18
C LYS A 396 -8.09 -21.80 -5.30
N ARG A 397 -8.58 -22.26 -6.45
CA ARG A 397 -7.76 -22.55 -7.64
C ARG A 397 -7.02 -21.29 -8.12
N HIS A 398 -7.70 -20.15 -8.18
CA HIS A 398 -7.05 -18.89 -8.55
C HIS A 398 -6.04 -18.40 -7.53
N GLU A 399 -6.36 -18.49 -6.25
CA GLU A 399 -5.43 -18.13 -5.17
C GLU A 399 -4.16 -18.99 -5.24
N ASN A 400 -4.31 -20.30 -5.40
CA ASN A 400 -3.17 -21.22 -5.54
C ASN A 400 -2.33 -20.90 -6.78
N HIS A 401 -2.98 -20.72 -7.93
CA HIS A 401 -2.28 -20.38 -9.17
C HIS A 401 -1.53 -19.05 -9.07
N SER A 402 -2.15 -18.01 -8.50
CA SER A 402 -1.55 -16.69 -8.27
C SER A 402 -0.32 -16.80 -7.36
N MET A 403 -0.44 -17.50 -6.22
CA MET A 403 0.69 -17.75 -5.31
C MET A 403 1.83 -18.52 -5.99
N ARG A 404 1.49 -19.48 -6.86
CA ARG A 404 2.47 -20.29 -7.58
C ARG A 404 3.23 -19.45 -8.59
N CYS A 405 2.55 -18.58 -9.34
CA CYS A 405 3.18 -17.63 -10.25
C CYS A 405 4.11 -16.65 -9.52
N ASP A 406 3.66 -16.08 -8.39
CA ASP A 406 4.49 -15.20 -7.55
C ASP A 406 5.76 -15.90 -7.03
N THR A 407 5.61 -17.12 -6.51
CA THR A 407 6.75 -17.94 -6.05
C THR A 407 7.71 -18.23 -7.20
N ASN A 408 7.20 -18.62 -8.37
CA ASN A 408 8.03 -18.87 -9.54
C ASN A 408 8.83 -17.64 -9.96
N TYR A 409 8.22 -16.44 -9.93
CA TYR A 409 8.95 -15.20 -10.21
C TYR A 409 10.11 -15.00 -9.22
N LYS A 410 9.86 -15.14 -7.92
CA LYS A 410 10.91 -15.02 -6.89
C LYS A 410 12.06 -15.99 -7.14
N LEU A 411 11.76 -17.26 -7.43
CA LEU A 411 12.77 -18.31 -7.66
C LEU A 411 13.58 -18.08 -8.92
N GLU A 412 12.97 -17.62 -9.99
CA GLU A 412 13.68 -17.37 -11.23
C GLU A 412 14.57 -16.12 -11.13
N ILE A 413 14.17 -15.08 -10.37
CA ILE A 413 15.08 -13.97 -10.02
C ILE A 413 16.22 -14.48 -9.15
N ALA A 414 15.93 -15.22 -8.09
CA ALA A 414 16.96 -15.77 -7.20
C ALA A 414 17.97 -16.65 -7.97
N ARG A 415 17.48 -17.47 -8.92
CA ARG A 415 18.33 -18.30 -9.79
C ARG A 415 19.31 -17.47 -10.62
N ALA A 416 18.90 -16.28 -11.06
CA ALA A 416 19.69 -15.42 -11.93
C ALA A 416 20.80 -14.68 -11.21
N PHE A 417 20.50 -14.23 -10.00
CA PHE A 417 21.43 -13.54 -9.12
C PHE A 417 22.24 -14.51 -8.26
N LEU A 418 22.18 -15.82 -8.55
CA LEU A 418 22.91 -16.84 -7.81
C LEU A 418 24.43 -16.65 -7.98
N GLY A 419 25.09 -16.34 -6.87
CA GLY A 419 26.53 -16.03 -6.84
C GLY A 419 26.88 -14.63 -7.35
N GLU A 420 25.90 -13.74 -7.53
CA GLU A 420 26.13 -12.32 -7.77
C GLU A 420 25.97 -11.52 -6.47
N ARG A 421 26.71 -10.42 -6.36
CA ARG A 421 26.46 -9.37 -5.36
C ARG A 421 25.46 -8.39 -5.95
N PHE A 422 24.41 -8.05 -5.22
CA PHE A 422 23.40 -7.10 -5.70
C PHE A 422 22.84 -6.23 -4.59
N TYR A 423 22.13 -5.18 -4.99
CA TYR A 423 21.65 -4.10 -4.13
C TYR A 423 20.19 -3.80 -4.40
N PHE A 424 19.50 -3.31 -3.37
CA PHE A 424 18.10 -2.90 -3.45
C PHE A 424 18.01 -1.38 -3.32
N PRO A 425 17.85 -0.62 -4.42
CA PRO A 425 17.51 0.79 -4.27
C PRO A 425 16.21 0.96 -3.49
N HIS A 426 16.15 1.95 -2.60
CA HIS A 426 14.97 2.25 -1.79
C HIS A 426 14.32 3.58 -2.19
N ASN A 427 13.01 3.65 -2.07
CA ASN A 427 12.21 4.88 -2.12
C ASN A 427 11.24 4.92 -0.93
N VAL A 428 10.50 6.01 -0.74
CA VAL A 428 9.55 6.17 0.36
C VAL A 428 8.10 6.21 -0.11
N ASP A 429 7.15 5.89 0.76
CA ASP A 429 5.76 6.32 0.57
C ASP A 429 5.55 7.78 1.01
N PHE A 430 4.34 8.32 0.85
CA PHE A 430 4.03 9.70 1.26
C PHE A 430 4.20 9.96 2.76
N ARG A 431 4.33 8.93 3.60
CA ARG A 431 4.51 9.01 5.05
C ARG A 431 5.99 8.94 5.44
N GLY A 432 6.89 8.63 4.49
CA GLY A 432 8.32 8.46 4.70
C GLY A 432 8.78 7.01 4.88
N ARG A 433 7.89 6.01 4.91
CA ARG A 433 8.30 4.61 5.07
C ARG A 433 9.08 4.15 3.86
N ALA A 434 10.28 3.58 4.07
CA ALA A 434 11.15 3.10 3.00
C ALA A 434 10.69 1.75 2.43
N TYR A 435 10.86 1.56 1.12
CA TYR A 435 10.53 0.35 0.37
C TYR A 435 11.57 0.11 -0.74
N PRO A 436 12.06 -1.13 -0.95
CA PRO A 436 12.81 -1.49 -2.13
C PRO A 436 12.02 -1.19 -3.40
N VAL A 437 12.67 -0.59 -4.40
CA VAL A 437 12.08 -0.32 -5.70
C VAL A 437 11.78 -1.62 -6.48
N PRO A 438 12.67 -2.65 -6.50
CA PRO A 438 12.34 -3.95 -7.09
C PRO A 438 11.16 -4.64 -6.38
N PRO A 439 10.03 -4.90 -7.05
CA PRO A 439 8.81 -5.35 -6.36
C PRO A 439 8.75 -6.86 -6.10
N ASN A 440 9.46 -7.68 -6.88
CA ASN A 440 9.22 -9.14 -6.93
C ASN A 440 10.03 -9.92 -5.88
N LEU A 441 11.36 -9.75 -5.87
CA LEU A 441 12.27 -10.35 -4.89
C LEU A 441 12.96 -9.23 -4.13
N ASN A 442 12.72 -9.15 -2.83
CA ASN A 442 13.36 -8.22 -1.89
C ASN A 442 13.18 -8.71 -0.44
N HIS A 443 13.95 -8.15 0.49
CA HIS A 443 13.95 -8.56 1.90
C HIS A 443 12.68 -8.19 2.67
N MET A 444 11.81 -7.33 2.11
CA MET A 444 10.50 -7.00 2.72
C MET A 444 9.40 -8.00 2.33
N GLY A 445 9.72 -8.99 1.49
CA GLY A 445 8.82 -10.07 1.10
C GLY A 445 8.44 -11.02 2.25
N ASP A 446 7.83 -12.13 1.86
CA ASP A 446 7.45 -13.22 2.75
C ASP A 446 8.65 -14.00 3.28
N ASP A 447 8.41 -14.93 4.21
CA ASP A 447 9.43 -15.77 4.85
C ASP A 447 10.39 -16.42 3.84
N LEU A 448 9.87 -16.89 2.70
CA LEU A 448 10.68 -17.46 1.62
C LEU A 448 11.68 -16.44 1.05
N CYS A 449 11.23 -15.22 0.72
CA CYS A 449 12.13 -14.16 0.25
C CYS A 449 13.22 -13.86 1.28
N ARG A 450 12.88 -13.80 2.57
CA ARG A 450 13.84 -13.51 3.65
C ARG A 450 14.85 -14.63 3.84
N GLY A 451 14.41 -15.89 3.81
CA GLY A 451 15.31 -17.05 3.89
C GLY A 451 16.25 -17.18 2.69
N LEU A 452 15.84 -16.72 1.51
CA LEU A 452 16.67 -16.70 0.30
C LEU A 452 17.75 -15.61 0.29
N LEU A 453 17.70 -14.63 1.19
CA LEU A 453 18.55 -13.45 1.17
C LEU A 453 19.49 -13.42 2.38
N THR A 454 20.77 -13.18 2.13
CA THR A 454 21.82 -12.97 3.15
C THR A 454 22.66 -11.76 2.80
N PHE A 455 23.36 -11.15 3.76
CA PHE A 455 24.31 -10.10 3.45
C PHE A 455 25.45 -10.63 2.59
N ALA A 456 25.90 -9.85 1.61
CA ALA A 456 27.04 -10.27 0.78
C ALA A 456 28.36 -10.16 1.55
N ASP A 457 28.50 -9.14 2.40
CA ASP A 457 29.63 -8.99 3.31
C ASP A 457 29.43 -9.90 4.52
N LYS A 458 30.51 -10.59 4.91
CA LYS A 458 30.52 -11.42 6.11
C LYS A 458 31.26 -10.70 7.23
N LYS A 459 30.86 -10.97 8.47
CA LYS A 459 31.56 -10.49 9.67
C LYS A 459 31.79 -11.64 10.64
N ALA A 460 32.97 -11.69 11.26
CA ALA A 460 33.26 -12.65 12.32
C ALA A 460 32.25 -12.49 13.47
N LEU A 461 31.71 -13.60 13.98
CA LEU A 461 30.67 -13.59 15.00
C LEU A 461 31.15 -12.94 16.32
N GLY A 462 32.39 -13.22 16.73
CA GLY A 462 32.83 -12.99 18.09
C GLY A 462 32.01 -13.79 19.13
N GLU A 463 32.33 -13.62 20.41
CA GLU A 463 31.61 -14.32 21.49
C GLU A 463 30.13 -13.89 21.57
N ARG A 464 29.87 -12.59 21.40
CA ARG A 464 28.54 -11.99 21.44
C ARG A 464 27.69 -12.38 20.23
N GLY A 465 28.25 -12.43 19.03
CA GLY A 465 27.49 -12.76 17.82
C GLY A 465 27.00 -14.19 17.82
N LEU A 466 27.76 -15.16 18.34
CA LEU A 466 27.27 -16.54 18.49
C LEU A 466 26.06 -16.61 19.42
N ARG A 467 26.07 -15.84 20.53
CA ARG A 467 24.91 -15.71 21.42
C ARG A 467 23.69 -15.15 20.68
N TRP A 468 23.87 -14.11 19.87
CA TRP A 468 22.79 -13.51 19.07
C TRP A 468 22.27 -14.44 17.98
N LEU A 469 23.12 -15.26 17.36
CA LEU A 469 22.70 -16.25 16.37
C LEU A 469 21.78 -17.31 17.00
N LYS A 470 22.07 -17.75 18.23
CA LYS A 470 21.21 -18.66 19.00
C LYS A 470 19.87 -18.02 19.33
N ILE A 471 19.89 -16.79 19.86
CA ILE A 471 18.67 -16.01 20.13
C ILE A 471 17.84 -15.84 18.86
N HIS A 472 18.48 -15.58 17.72
CA HIS A 472 17.79 -15.43 16.44
C HIS A 472 17.06 -16.73 16.03
N ALA A 473 17.70 -17.88 16.17
CA ALA A 473 17.06 -19.17 15.92
C ALA A 473 15.82 -19.38 16.82
N ALA A 474 15.93 -19.09 18.12
CA ALA A 474 14.80 -19.16 19.05
C ALA A 474 13.66 -18.21 18.66
N ASN A 475 13.99 -16.97 18.25
CA ASN A 475 13.00 -15.99 17.78
C ASN A 475 12.26 -16.50 16.54
N LYS A 476 12.96 -17.06 15.55
CA LYS A 476 12.36 -17.58 14.31
C LYS A 476 11.53 -18.84 14.51
N PHE A 477 11.84 -19.63 15.54
CA PHE A 477 11.00 -20.75 15.94
C PHE A 477 9.67 -20.31 16.58
N GLY A 478 9.62 -19.11 17.18
CA GLY A 478 8.46 -18.57 17.91
C GLY A 478 8.65 -18.51 19.43
N TYR A 479 9.87 -18.76 19.94
CA TYR A 479 10.20 -18.68 21.37
C TYR A 479 10.69 -17.27 21.78
N ASP A 480 9.98 -16.23 21.33
CA ASP A 480 10.36 -14.82 21.45
C ASP A 480 9.86 -14.11 22.74
N LYS A 481 9.17 -14.84 23.63
CA LYS A 481 8.63 -14.33 24.91
C LYS A 481 9.47 -14.70 26.13
N ALA A 482 10.52 -15.47 25.93
CA ALA A 482 11.48 -15.79 26.95
C ALA A 482 12.55 -14.69 27.06
N SER A 483 13.25 -14.66 28.20
CA SER A 483 14.46 -13.86 28.36
C SER A 483 15.55 -14.32 27.39
N PHE A 484 16.54 -13.46 27.11
CA PHE A 484 17.61 -13.83 26.17
C PHE A 484 18.39 -15.08 26.61
N GLU A 485 18.62 -15.29 27.91
CA GLU A 485 19.33 -16.47 28.41
C GLU A 485 18.50 -17.76 28.27
N GLU A 486 17.19 -17.69 28.52
CA GLU A 486 16.28 -18.81 28.27
C GLU A 486 16.23 -19.16 26.77
N ARG A 487 16.25 -18.15 25.88
CA ARG A 487 16.30 -18.39 24.42
C ARG A 487 17.60 -19.10 24.00
N VAL A 488 18.74 -18.69 24.55
CA VAL A 488 20.03 -19.36 24.30
C VAL A 488 19.99 -20.80 24.80
N THR A 489 19.48 -21.02 26.02
CA THR A 489 19.37 -22.35 26.62
C THR A 489 18.48 -23.25 25.78
N TRP A 490 17.32 -22.75 25.35
CA TRP A 490 16.40 -23.47 24.45
C TRP A 490 17.07 -23.89 23.14
N THR A 491 17.87 -23.01 22.52
CA THR A 491 18.62 -23.39 21.30
C THR A 491 19.66 -24.47 21.57
N MET A 492 20.30 -24.45 22.75
CA MET A 492 21.29 -25.46 23.13
C MET A 492 20.65 -26.82 23.43
N GLU A 493 19.45 -26.83 24.02
CA GLU A 493 18.69 -28.05 24.30
C GLU A 493 18.21 -28.75 23.03
N HIS A 494 17.99 -28.00 21.95
CA HIS A 494 17.52 -28.52 20.65
C HIS A 494 18.61 -28.60 19.58
N LEU A 495 19.88 -28.72 19.99
CA LEU A 495 21.00 -28.77 19.03
C LEU A 495 20.93 -29.97 18.09
N ASP A 496 20.46 -31.13 18.57
CA ASP A 496 20.35 -32.34 17.74
C ASP A 496 19.35 -32.14 16.60
N GLU A 497 18.18 -31.54 16.89
CA GLU A 497 17.16 -31.23 15.88
C GLU A 497 17.62 -30.12 14.92
N ILE A 498 18.41 -29.15 15.40
CA ILE A 498 19.05 -28.12 14.57
C ILE A 498 20.03 -28.77 13.60
N TYR A 499 20.88 -29.69 14.08
CA TYR A 499 21.87 -30.40 13.27
C TYR A 499 21.21 -31.31 12.23
N ASP A 500 20.15 -32.03 12.61
CA ASP A 500 19.36 -32.83 11.67
C ASP A 500 18.72 -31.95 10.59
N SER A 501 18.12 -30.82 10.99
CA SER A 501 17.50 -29.88 10.04
C SER A 501 18.53 -29.25 9.09
N ALA A 502 19.74 -28.96 9.56
CA ALA A 502 20.82 -28.40 8.74
C ALA A 502 21.42 -29.43 7.76
N LYS A 503 21.68 -30.66 8.21
CA LYS A 503 22.30 -31.72 7.39
C LYS A 503 21.31 -32.39 6.44
N LYS A 504 20.06 -32.59 6.86
CA LYS A 504 19.01 -33.33 6.15
C LYS A 504 17.69 -32.54 6.12
N PRO A 505 17.65 -31.38 5.45
CA PRO A 505 16.46 -30.49 5.46
C PRO A 505 15.19 -31.16 4.92
N LEU A 506 15.32 -32.09 3.96
CA LEU A 506 14.20 -32.79 3.33
C LEU A 506 14.06 -34.25 3.80
N ASP A 507 15.14 -34.95 4.11
CA ASP A 507 15.09 -36.39 4.44
C ASP A 507 15.16 -36.68 5.94
N GLY A 508 15.39 -35.67 6.78
CA GLY A 508 15.43 -35.78 8.24
C GLY A 508 14.05 -35.69 8.89
N GLN A 509 14.03 -35.29 10.16
CA GLN A 509 12.82 -35.10 10.97
C GLN A 509 11.98 -33.90 10.53
N ARG A 510 12.57 -32.99 9.74
CA ARG A 510 11.94 -31.74 9.25
C ARG A 510 11.38 -30.88 10.39
N TRP A 511 12.05 -30.89 11.55
CA TRP A 511 11.62 -30.17 12.74
C TRP A 511 11.45 -28.66 12.48
N TRP A 512 12.31 -28.09 11.63
CA TRP A 512 12.26 -26.70 11.20
C TRP A 512 10.91 -26.26 10.59
N LEU A 513 10.08 -27.18 10.08
CA LEU A 513 8.74 -26.87 9.57
C LEU A 513 7.74 -26.44 10.66
N LYS A 514 8.02 -26.74 11.93
CA LYS A 514 7.18 -26.36 13.07
C LYS A 514 7.37 -24.90 13.50
N ALA A 515 8.41 -24.24 13.01
CA ALA A 515 8.71 -22.84 13.30
C ALA A 515 7.64 -21.89 12.73
N ASP A 516 7.48 -20.73 13.36
CA ASP A 516 6.62 -19.64 12.85
C ASP A 516 7.10 -19.13 11.47
N ASP A 517 8.43 -19.01 11.31
CA ASP A 517 9.15 -18.62 10.10
C ASP A 517 10.09 -19.75 9.61
N PRO A 518 9.57 -20.79 8.92
CA PRO A 518 10.34 -21.99 8.59
C PRO A 518 11.61 -21.75 7.77
N TRP A 519 11.57 -20.91 6.72
CA TRP A 519 12.71 -20.73 5.83
C TRP A 519 13.84 -19.93 6.48
N GLN A 520 13.51 -18.88 7.24
CA GLN A 520 14.48 -18.15 8.05
C GLN A 520 15.05 -19.01 9.19
N PHE A 521 14.23 -19.85 9.82
CA PHE A 521 14.70 -20.77 10.85
C PHE A 521 15.66 -21.82 10.27
N LEU A 522 15.35 -22.41 9.11
CA LEU A 522 16.26 -23.33 8.42
C LEU A 522 17.60 -22.64 8.07
N ALA A 523 17.56 -21.40 7.59
CA ALA A 523 18.77 -20.62 7.33
C ALA A 523 19.60 -20.43 8.61
N SER A 524 18.94 -20.16 9.74
CA SER A 524 19.58 -20.06 11.05
C SER A 524 20.18 -21.38 11.52
N CYS A 525 19.50 -22.51 11.29
CA CYS A 525 20.02 -23.84 11.63
C CYS A 525 21.31 -24.16 10.85
N ILE A 526 21.33 -23.87 9.54
CA ILE A 526 22.50 -24.09 8.69
C ILE A 526 23.67 -23.20 9.14
N GLU A 527 23.41 -21.93 9.44
CA GLU A 527 24.43 -20.99 9.90
C GLU A 527 25.00 -21.41 11.28
N LEU A 528 24.13 -21.79 12.23
CA LEU A 528 24.53 -22.27 13.55
C LEU A 528 25.35 -23.56 13.48
N HIS A 529 24.92 -24.51 12.66
CA HIS A 529 25.67 -25.75 12.42
C HIS A 529 27.08 -25.44 11.90
N ASN A 530 27.19 -24.58 10.89
CA ASN A 530 28.48 -24.22 10.30
C ASN A 530 29.38 -23.46 11.29
N ALA A 531 28.80 -22.59 12.11
CA ALA A 531 29.54 -21.86 13.15
C ALA A 531 30.08 -22.80 14.24
N LEU A 532 29.26 -23.75 14.72
CA LEU A 532 29.64 -24.66 15.81
C LEU A 532 30.60 -25.78 15.38
N GLU A 533 30.57 -26.20 14.11
CA GLU A 533 31.54 -27.16 13.53
C GLU A 533 32.86 -26.49 13.13
N SER A 534 32.92 -25.15 13.11
CA SER A 534 34.16 -24.43 12.82
C SER A 534 35.18 -24.61 13.96
N PRO A 535 36.50 -24.62 13.68
CA PRO A 535 37.53 -24.78 14.72
C PRO A 535 37.43 -23.73 15.84
N ASN A 536 37.03 -22.51 15.48
CA ASN A 536 36.76 -21.42 16.41
C ASN A 536 35.44 -20.72 16.04
N PRO A 537 34.33 -21.00 16.75
CA PRO A 537 33.03 -20.37 16.48
C PRO A 537 33.03 -18.85 16.55
N ALA A 538 33.94 -18.22 17.28
CA ALA A 538 34.03 -16.76 17.36
C ALA A 538 34.64 -16.13 16.09
N GLU A 539 35.50 -16.85 15.37
CA GLU A 539 36.12 -16.39 14.12
C GLU A 539 35.27 -16.72 12.89
N PHE A 540 34.19 -17.51 13.06
CA PHE A 540 33.29 -17.85 11.96
C PHE A 540 32.67 -16.58 11.36
N GLU A 541 32.86 -16.39 10.06
CA GLU A 541 32.33 -15.26 9.32
C GLU A 541 30.89 -15.51 8.88
N SER A 542 29.94 -14.90 9.60
CA SER A 542 28.51 -15.04 9.33
C SER A 542 28.01 -13.94 8.37
N SER A 543 27.12 -14.35 7.46
CA SER A 543 26.37 -13.46 6.55
C SER A 543 24.88 -13.35 6.87
N LEU A 544 24.41 -14.13 7.86
CA LEU A 544 23.00 -14.18 8.19
C LEU A 544 22.57 -12.88 8.90
N PRO A 545 21.54 -12.18 8.39
CA PRO A 545 20.98 -11.02 9.08
C PRO A 545 20.30 -11.46 10.38
N VAL A 546 20.62 -10.81 11.50
CA VAL A 546 19.91 -10.98 12.77
C VAL A 546 18.93 -9.83 12.95
N HIS A 547 17.69 -10.17 13.28
CA HIS A 547 16.57 -9.24 13.33
C HIS A 547 16.32 -8.77 14.76
N GLN A 548 16.03 -7.48 14.93
CA GLN A 548 15.55 -6.87 16.17
C GLN A 548 14.21 -6.20 15.89
N ASP A 549 13.14 -6.71 16.52
CA ASP A 549 11.77 -6.29 16.24
C ASP A 549 11.22 -5.41 17.39
N GLY A 550 10.57 -4.31 17.04
CA GLY A 550 9.87 -3.46 18.01
C GLY A 550 8.58 -4.11 18.50
N THR A 551 8.37 -4.17 19.82
CA THR A 551 7.13 -4.72 20.40
C THR A 551 5.97 -3.75 20.21
N CYS A 552 5.22 -3.93 19.11
CA CYS A 552 4.13 -3.04 18.72
C CYS A 552 4.58 -1.56 18.63
N ASN A 553 5.49 -1.28 17.70
CA ASN A 553 6.14 0.00 17.50
C ASN A 553 5.17 1.21 17.50
N GLY A 554 4.00 1.10 16.87
CA GLY A 554 2.98 2.16 16.94
C GLY A 554 2.53 2.53 18.37
N LEU A 555 2.37 1.55 19.28
CA LEU A 555 2.08 1.82 20.70
C LEU A 555 3.31 2.36 21.43
N GLN A 556 4.54 1.97 21.05
CA GLN A 556 5.77 2.52 21.60
C GLN A 556 5.86 4.04 21.33
N HIS A 557 5.60 4.48 20.10
CA HIS A 557 5.54 5.92 19.80
C HIS A 557 4.43 6.63 20.56
N TYR A 558 3.23 6.04 20.65
CA TYR A 558 2.14 6.65 21.40
C TYR A 558 2.43 6.76 22.89
N ALA A 559 3.00 5.73 23.51
CA ALA A 559 3.36 5.75 24.93
C ALA A 559 4.45 6.79 25.22
N ALA A 560 5.43 6.94 24.32
CA ALA A 560 6.47 7.97 24.42
C ALA A 560 5.91 9.41 24.25
N LEU A 561 4.99 9.61 23.31
CA LEU A 561 4.32 10.91 23.11
C LEU A 561 3.38 11.25 24.27
N GLY A 562 2.58 10.28 24.72
CA GLY A 562 1.59 10.44 25.77
C GLY A 562 2.16 10.44 27.18
N GLY A 563 3.37 9.90 27.38
CA GLY A 563 3.96 9.72 28.70
C GLY A 563 3.22 8.67 29.54
N ASP A 564 2.63 7.66 28.90
CA ASP A 564 1.79 6.63 29.53
C ASP A 564 2.66 5.60 30.28
N GLY A 565 2.90 5.78 31.59
CA GLY A 565 3.81 4.90 32.34
C GLY A 565 3.44 3.40 32.36
N GLN A 566 2.15 3.07 32.60
CA GLN A 566 1.70 1.67 32.58
C GLN A 566 1.77 1.08 31.16
N GLY A 567 1.37 1.87 30.16
CA GLY A 567 1.45 1.49 28.75
C GLY A 567 2.91 1.24 28.32
N ALA A 568 3.82 2.14 28.69
CA ALA A 568 5.25 2.08 28.39
C ALA A 568 5.89 0.77 28.87
N ARG A 569 5.53 0.29 30.07
CA ARG A 569 6.00 -1.00 30.57
C ARG A 569 5.49 -2.18 29.74
N GLN A 570 4.25 -2.15 29.26
CA GLN A 570 3.68 -3.25 28.46
C GLN A 570 4.23 -3.32 27.03
N VAL A 571 4.86 -2.25 26.55
CA VAL A 571 5.50 -2.17 25.22
C VAL A 571 7.02 -2.11 25.29
N ASN A 572 7.60 -2.51 26.43
CA ASN A 572 9.04 -2.61 26.66
C ASN A 572 9.83 -1.28 26.54
N LEU A 573 9.18 -0.14 26.76
CA LEU A 573 9.88 1.14 26.91
C LEU A 573 10.54 1.28 28.28
N ASP A 574 9.94 0.68 29.32
CA ASP A 574 10.52 0.62 30.66
C ASP A 574 11.35 -0.65 30.85
N VAL A 575 12.25 -0.63 31.83
CA VAL A 575 13.13 -1.76 32.13
C VAL A 575 12.31 -2.92 32.71
N GLY A 576 12.58 -4.13 32.22
CA GLY A 576 11.98 -5.36 32.73
C GLY A 576 12.91 -6.55 32.55
N ASP A 577 12.76 -7.54 33.43
CA ASP A 577 13.58 -8.77 33.40
C ASP A 577 13.21 -9.71 32.25
N ARG A 578 11.96 -9.60 31.77
CA ARG A 578 11.39 -10.37 30.67
C ARG A 578 10.68 -9.44 29.68
N PRO A 579 10.61 -9.80 28.39
CA PRO A 579 9.83 -9.04 27.42
C PRO A 579 8.35 -9.08 27.80
N ALA A 580 7.75 -7.90 27.97
CA ALA A 580 6.31 -7.76 28.15
C ALA A 580 5.57 -8.02 26.84
N ASP A 581 4.36 -8.56 26.95
CA ASP A 581 3.49 -8.90 25.82
C ASP A 581 2.15 -8.20 25.97
N VAL A 582 2.07 -6.98 25.44
CA VAL A 582 0.85 -6.15 25.46
C VAL A 582 -0.40 -6.89 24.99
N TYR A 583 -0.26 -7.83 24.06
CA TYR A 583 -1.39 -8.61 23.54
C TYR A 583 -1.97 -9.57 24.58
N THR A 584 -1.11 -10.27 25.33
CA THR A 584 -1.55 -11.15 26.42
C THR A 584 -2.10 -10.33 27.58
N PHE A 585 -1.50 -9.18 27.89
CA PHE A 585 -2.01 -8.27 28.91
C PHE A 585 -3.42 -7.77 28.57
N VAL A 586 -3.65 -7.33 27.33
CA VAL A 586 -4.99 -6.91 26.88
C VAL A 586 -5.97 -8.08 26.85
N ALA A 587 -5.55 -9.27 26.41
CA ALA A 587 -6.40 -10.47 26.44
C ALA A 587 -6.87 -10.79 27.88
N ASN A 588 -5.96 -10.76 28.85
CA ASN A 588 -6.29 -10.98 30.26
C ASN A 588 -7.22 -9.90 30.81
N MET A 589 -7.06 -8.65 30.37
CA MET A 589 -7.96 -7.56 30.79
C MET A 589 -9.36 -7.71 30.19
N VAL A 590 -9.46 -8.23 28.97
CA VAL A 590 -10.73 -8.57 28.31
C VAL A 590 -11.39 -9.74 29.03
N GLU A 591 -10.67 -10.83 29.31
CA GLU A 591 -11.17 -11.98 30.09
C GLU A 591 -11.67 -11.55 31.46
N LYS A 592 -10.92 -10.73 32.20
CA LYS A 592 -11.38 -10.22 33.50
C LYS A 592 -12.73 -9.48 33.42
N ARG A 593 -12.94 -8.67 32.38
CA ARG A 593 -14.23 -7.99 32.18
C ARG A 593 -15.33 -8.94 31.71
N LEU A 594 -14.98 -10.01 30.99
CA LEU A 594 -15.91 -11.08 30.65
C LEU A 594 -16.34 -11.84 31.90
N ASP A 595 -15.44 -12.16 32.81
CA ASP A 595 -15.76 -12.81 34.09
C ASP A 595 -16.74 -11.96 34.91
N GLU A 596 -16.49 -10.65 35.01
CA GLU A 596 -17.37 -9.70 35.68
C GLU A 596 -18.75 -9.59 35.02
N ALA A 597 -18.82 -9.65 33.69
CA ALA A 597 -20.09 -9.62 32.95
C ALA A 597 -20.85 -10.96 33.01
N ALA A 598 -20.13 -12.08 32.97
CA ALA A 598 -20.69 -13.42 33.10
C ALA A 598 -21.29 -13.62 34.51
N ALA A 599 -20.62 -13.11 35.55
CA ALA A 599 -21.13 -13.09 36.92
C ALA A 599 -22.41 -12.25 37.07
N LYS A 600 -22.60 -11.21 36.24
CA LYS A 600 -23.83 -10.40 36.16
C LYS A 600 -24.94 -11.05 35.32
N GLY A 601 -24.71 -12.24 34.76
CA GLY A 601 -25.71 -12.99 34.00
C GLY A 601 -25.70 -12.73 32.49
N ASP A 602 -24.65 -12.10 31.92
CA ASP A 602 -24.56 -11.91 30.47
C ASP A 602 -24.24 -13.25 29.75
N GLU A 603 -25.22 -13.78 29.02
CA GLU A 603 -25.10 -15.05 28.27
C GLU A 603 -23.98 -15.02 27.22
N LYS A 604 -23.70 -13.87 26.61
CA LYS A 604 -22.60 -13.74 25.64
C LYS A 604 -21.25 -13.83 26.34
N ALA A 605 -21.13 -13.20 27.50
CA ALA A 605 -19.91 -13.24 28.29
C ALA A 605 -19.61 -14.66 28.80
N LYS A 606 -20.62 -15.39 29.29
CA LYS A 606 -20.48 -16.80 29.70
C LYS A 606 -19.97 -17.69 28.56
N TRP A 607 -20.47 -17.47 27.34
CA TRP A 607 -20.02 -18.26 26.18
C TRP A 607 -18.57 -17.95 25.81
N LEU A 608 -18.17 -16.68 25.90
CA LEU A 608 -16.84 -16.19 25.54
C LEU A 608 -15.77 -16.47 26.60
N GLN A 609 -16.17 -16.74 27.83
CA GLN A 609 -15.28 -16.97 28.97
C GLN A 609 -14.30 -18.11 28.68
N GLY A 610 -13.00 -17.85 28.88
CA GLY A 610 -11.93 -18.82 28.63
C GLY A 610 -11.65 -19.10 27.15
N ARG A 611 -12.27 -18.36 26.22
CA ARG A 611 -12.05 -18.49 24.77
C ARG A 611 -11.26 -17.32 24.17
N ILE A 612 -11.05 -16.23 24.90
CA ILE A 612 -10.30 -15.06 24.43
C ILE A 612 -8.82 -15.20 24.77
N ALA A 613 -8.10 -15.85 23.86
CA ALA A 613 -6.65 -15.93 23.93
C ALA A 613 -5.97 -14.74 23.21
N ARG A 614 -4.66 -14.57 23.46
CA ARG A 614 -3.77 -13.62 22.77
C ARG A 614 -4.02 -13.57 21.26
N LYS A 615 -4.17 -14.72 20.60
CA LYS A 615 -4.36 -14.85 19.15
C LYS A 615 -5.62 -14.11 18.65
N VAL A 616 -6.69 -14.07 19.44
CA VAL A 616 -7.97 -13.44 19.08
C VAL A 616 -7.83 -11.91 19.05
N VAL A 617 -7.14 -11.33 20.03
CA VAL A 617 -7.02 -9.87 20.17
C VAL A 617 -5.80 -9.27 19.47
N LYS A 618 -4.75 -10.06 19.19
CA LYS A 618 -3.46 -9.60 18.64
C LYS A 618 -3.64 -8.69 17.41
N GLN A 619 -4.41 -9.14 16.42
CA GLN A 619 -4.60 -8.40 15.17
C GLN A 619 -5.33 -7.06 15.40
N THR A 620 -6.33 -7.05 16.29
CA THR A 620 -7.07 -5.84 16.62
C THR A 620 -6.20 -4.85 17.37
N VAL A 621 -5.51 -5.27 18.43
CA VAL A 621 -4.59 -4.40 19.19
C VAL A 621 -3.52 -3.79 18.28
N MET A 622 -2.92 -4.61 17.40
CA MET A 622 -1.89 -4.16 16.45
C MET A 622 -2.43 -3.15 15.44
N THR A 623 -3.68 -3.28 14.99
CA THR A 623 -4.25 -2.41 13.94
C THR A 623 -4.97 -1.19 14.49
N THR A 624 -5.35 -1.17 15.77
CA THR A 624 -6.00 -0.01 16.43
C THR A 624 -5.12 1.24 16.40
N VAL A 625 -3.83 1.11 16.70
CA VAL A 625 -2.88 2.24 16.61
C VAL A 625 -2.72 2.78 15.19
N TYR A 626 -2.99 1.93 14.20
CA TYR A 626 -2.94 2.26 12.78
C TYR A 626 -4.32 2.64 12.20
N GLY A 627 -5.28 2.98 13.06
CA GLY A 627 -6.55 3.58 12.66
C GLY A 627 -7.60 2.58 12.15
N VAL A 628 -7.55 1.32 12.62
CA VAL A 628 -8.62 0.35 12.33
C VAL A 628 -9.96 0.91 12.80
N THR A 629 -10.98 0.80 11.95
CA THR A 629 -12.35 1.15 12.35
C THR A 629 -12.94 0.03 13.21
N PHE A 630 -14.00 0.33 13.95
CA PHE A 630 -14.74 -0.68 14.71
C PHE A 630 -15.21 -1.86 13.84
N VAL A 631 -15.67 -1.56 12.62
CA VAL A 631 -16.09 -2.59 11.65
C VAL A 631 -14.91 -3.50 11.30
N GLY A 632 -13.74 -2.91 11.03
CA GLY A 632 -12.51 -3.66 10.78
C GLY A 632 -12.07 -4.50 11.99
N ALA A 633 -12.11 -3.94 13.20
CA ALA A 633 -11.79 -4.66 14.43
C ALA A 633 -12.72 -5.86 14.66
N ARG A 634 -14.04 -5.66 14.48
CA ARG A 634 -15.04 -6.72 14.55
C ARG A 634 -14.74 -7.83 13.55
N ASP A 635 -14.45 -7.49 12.30
CA ASP A 635 -14.23 -8.49 11.25
C ASP A 635 -12.94 -9.29 11.48
N GLN A 636 -11.90 -8.66 12.04
CA GLN A 636 -10.69 -9.37 12.46
C GLN A 636 -10.98 -10.36 13.59
N ILE A 637 -11.69 -9.92 14.63
CA ILE A 637 -12.07 -10.79 15.76
C ILE A 637 -12.99 -11.91 15.30
N ARG A 638 -13.98 -11.61 14.45
CA ARG A 638 -14.91 -12.60 13.89
C ARG A 638 -14.16 -13.74 13.20
N LYS A 639 -13.18 -13.42 12.35
CA LYS A 639 -12.33 -14.43 11.69
C LYS A 639 -11.56 -15.31 12.68
N GLN A 640 -11.11 -14.74 13.80
CA GLN A 640 -10.40 -15.52 14.82
C GLN A 640 -11.36 -16.39 15.64
N ILE A 641 -12.58 -15.91 15.94
CA ILE A 641 -13.62 -16.69 16.63
C ILE A 641 -14.08 -17.86 15.76
N GLU A 642 -14.32 -17.62 14.47
CA GLU A 642 -14.72 -18.66 13.50
C GLU A 642 -13.61 -19.71 13.28
N ALA A 643 -12.35 -19.36 13.55
CA ALA A 643 -11.21 -20.27 13.45
C ALA A 643 -10.91 -21.06 14.74
N LEU A 644 -11.70 -20.89 15.81
CA LEU A 644 -11.49 -21.62 17.06
C LEU A 644 -11.88 -23.11 16.88
N PRO A 645 -11.03 -24.05 17.34
CA PRO A 645 -11.28 -25.48 17.19
C PRO A 645 -12.55 -25.91 17.96
N GLY A 646 -13.39 -26.73 17.34
CA GLY A 646 -14.61 -27.27 17.95
C GLY A 646 -15.78 -26.29 18.07
N VAL A 647 -15.69 -25.11 17.44
CA VAL A 647 -16.74 -24.09 17.45
C VAL A 647 -17.55 -24.16 16.15
N SER A 648 -18.81 -24.60 16.25
CA SER A 648 -19.78 -24.50 15.15
C SER A 648 -20.89 -23.54 15.55
N ILE A 649 -20.67 -22.25 15.31
CA ILE A 649 -21.64 -21.17 15.58
C ILE A 649 -22.28 -20.69 14.28
N SER A 650 -23.52 -20.22 14.36
CA SER A 650 -24.16 -19.58 13.20
C SER A 650 -23.46 -18.25 12.87
N GLU A 651 -23.58 -17.82 11.62
CA GLU A 651 -23.03 -16.54 11.16
C GLU A 651 -23.54 -15.35 12.02
N GLN A 652 -24.81 -15.36 12.39
CA GLN A 652 -25.42 -14.31 13.21
C GLN A 652 -24.83 -14.27 14.63
N GLU A 653 -24.62 -15.43 15.26
CA GLU A 653 -24.01 -15.53 16.59
C GLU A 653 -22.54 -15.09 16.55
N SER A 654 -21.77 -15.53 15.55
CA SER A 654 -20.37 -15.13 15.36
C SER A 654 -20.23 -13.61 15.27
N TYR A 655 -21.15 -12.98 14.55
CA TYR A 655 -21.20 -11.54 14.38
C TYR A 655 -21.50 -10.83 15.71
N ALA A 656 -22.51 -11.32 16.45
CA ALA A 656 -22.89 -10.75 17.74
C ALA A 656 -21.76 -10.86 18.78
N MET A 657 -21.08 -12.01 18.83
CA MET A 657 -19.93 -12.24 19.71
C MET A 657 -18.74 -11.35 19.33
N ALA A 658 -18.42 -11.25 18.05
CA ALA A 658 -17.34 -10.40 17.57
C ALA A 658 -17.59 -8.91 17.87
N VAL A 659 -18.83 -8.43 17.77
CA VAL A 659 -19.20 -7.06 18.17
C VAL A 659 -18.92 -6.83 19.65
N TYR A 660 -19.29 -7.79 20.50
CA TYR A 660 -19.10 -7.71 21.95
C TYR A 660 -17.61 -7.63 22.31
N VAL A 661 -16.82 -8.60 21.84
CA VAL A 661 -15.37 -8.68 22.10
C VAL A 661 -14.64 -7.48 21.52
N ALA A 662 -15.02 -6.99 20.33
CA ALA A 662 -14.40 -5.81 19.72
C ALA A 662 -14.60 -4.54 20.57
N ARG A 663 -15.81 -4.32 21.11
CA ARG A 663 -16.07 -3.18 22.02
C ARG A 663 -15.23 -3.28 23.27
N LEU A 664 -15.18 -4.46 23.87
CA LEU A 664 -14.45 -4.71 25.11
C LEU A 664 -12.95 -4.51 24.92
N THR A 665 -12.40 -5.07 23.84
CA THR A 665 -10.97 -4.95 23.47
C THR A 665 -10.57 -3.49 23.25
N LEU A 666 -11.35 -2.73 22.48
CA LEU A 666 -11.05 -1.31 22.23
C LEU A 666 -11.16 -0.45 23.49
N SER A 667 -12.10 -0.75 24.39
CA SER A 667 -12.17 -0.09 25.69
C SER A 667 -10.92 -0.39 26.52
N CYS A 668 -10.50 -1.65 26.56
CA CYS A 668 -9.33 -2.08 27.31
C CYS A 668 -8.05 -1.37 26.83
N ILE A 669 -7.85 -1.26 25.53
CA ILE A 669 -6.71 -0.52 24.96
C ILE A 669 -6.77 0.95 25.40
N GLY A 670 -7.95 1.57 25.36
CA GLY A 670 -8.13 2.96 25.75
C GLY A 670 -7.86 3.24 27.24
N ASP A 671 -8.08 2.24 28.10
CA ASP A 671 -7.82 2.35 29.54
C ASP A 671 -6.32 2.15 29.86
N LEU A 672 -5.61 1.35 29.06
CA LEU A 672 -4.16 1.14 29.18
C LEU A 672 -3.34 2.33 28.63
N PHE A 673 -3.84 3.00 27.60
CA PHE A 673 -3.15 4.09 26.90
C PHE A 673 -4.01 5.37 26.85
N GLY A 674 -4.24 5.97 28.01
CA GLY A 674 -5.07 7.17 28.17
C GLY A 674 -4.50 8.41 27.45
N GLY A 675 -3.18 8.61 27.54
CA GLY A 675 -2.46 9.66 26.82
C GLY A 675 -2.54 9.45 25.31
N ALA A 676 -2.26 8.24 24.82
CA ALA A 676 -2.40 7.89 23.41
C ALA A 676 -3.80 8.17 22.86
N LYS A 677 -4.85 7.76 23.59
CA LYS A 677 -6.25 8.01 23.20
C LYS A 677 -6.54 9.50 23.11
N SER A 678 -6.04 10.29 24.06
CA SER A 678 -6.20 11.74 24.07
C SER A 678 -5.51 12.40 22.87
N ILE A 679 -4.29 11.96 22.53
CA ILE A 679 -3.55 12.41 21.35
C ILE A 679 -4.31 12.05 20.07
N GLN A 680 -4.79 10.81 19.94
CA GLN A 680 -5.58 10.40 18.76
C GLN A 680 -6.83 11.26 18.58
N LEU A 681 -7.57 11.54 19.65
CA LEU A 681 -8.75 12.40 19.61
C LEU A 681 -8.39 13.85 19.23
N TRP A 682 -7.28 14.36 19.77
CA TRP A 682 -6.76 15.69 19.43
C TRP A 682 -6.39 15.79 17.95
N LEU A 683 -5.57 14.87 17.43
CA LEU A 683 -5.19 14.80 16.02
C LEU A 683 -6.43 14.75 15.11
N ASN A 684 -7.38 13.86 15.40
CA ASN A 684 -8.64 13.76 14.66
C ASN A 684 -9.40 15.09 14.63
N LYS A 685 -9.52 15.77 15.78
CA LYS A 685 -10.26 17.04 15.91
C LYS A 685 -9.58 18.16 15.12
N VAL A 686 -8.27 18.30 15.26
CA VAL A 686 -7.47 19.30 14.53
C VAL A 686 -7.60 19.12 13.02
N CYS A 687 -7.44 17.89 12.53
CA CYS A 687 -7.60 17.59 11.10
C CYS A 687 -9.03 17.87 10.60
N ALA A 688 -10.06 17.53 11.39
CA ALA A 688 -11.44 17.82 11.05
C ALA A 688 -11.74 19.33 10.95
N LEU A 689 -11.04 20.17 11.72
CA LEU A 689 -11.16 21.63 11.64
C LEU A 689 -10.41 22.17 10.41
N ILE A 690 -9.16 21.74 10.19
CA ILE A 690 -8.33 22.15 9.04
C ILE A 690 -9.04 21.84 7.71
N THR A 691 -9.61 20.64 7.58
CA THR A 691 -10.30 20.22 6.34
C THR A 691 -11.58 21.02 6.03
N LYS A 692 -12.10 21.77 7.01
CA LYS A 692 -13.25 22.66 6.84
C LYS A 692 -12.85 24.13 6.70
N SER A 693 -11.57 24.44 6.83
CA SER A 693 -11.04 25.78 6.73
C SER A 693 -10.85 26.20 5.27
N ILE A 694 -11.07 27.48 5.00
CA ILE A 694 -10.98 28.10 3.69
C ILE A 694 -9.92 29.21 3.76
N PRO A 695 -8.99 29.29 2.78
CA PRO A 695 -8.02 30.37 2.69
C PRO A 695 -8.71 31.75 2.53
N PRO A 696 -8.13 32.83 3.07
CA PRO A 696 -8.73 34.16 3.03
C PRO A 696 -8.96 34.67 1.60
N GLU A 697 -7.99 34.45 0.71
CA GLU A 697 -8.08 34.84 -0.71
C GLU A 697 -9.30 34.25 -1.43
N ARG A 698 -9.67 33.01 -1.08
CA ARG A 698 -10.86 32.34 -1.63
C ARG A 698 -12.14 32.89 -1.02
N ILE A 699 -12.11 33.28 0.24
CA ILE A 699 -13.27 33.90 0.90
C ILE A 699 -13.60 35.23 0.22
N ASP A 700 -12.60 36.06 -0.09
CA ASP A 700 -12.80 37.34 -0.76
C ASP A 700 -13.43 37.16 -2.16
N LEU A 701 -12.95 36.17 -2.91
CA LEU A 701 -13.55 35.80 -4.21
C LEU A 701 -15.00 35.31 -4.07
N LEU A 702 -15.30 34.50 -3.06
CA LEU A 702 -16.67 34.03 -2.79
C LEU A 702 -17.62 35.17 -2.38
N LEU A 703 -17.09 36.22 -1.73
CA LEU A 703 -17.86 37.41 -1.39
C LEU A 703 -18.13 38.25 -2.65
N ARG A 704 -17.12 38.44 -3.51
CA ARG A 704 -17.26 39.15 -4.80
C ARG A 704 -18.20 38.44 -5.77
N ASP A 705 -18.14 37.12 -5.87
CA ASP A 705 -19.05 36.33 -6.72
C ASP A 705 -20.52 36.44 -6.25
N LYS A 706 -20.75 36.63 -4.95
CA LYS A 706 -22.11 36.88 -4.42
C LYS A 706 -22.58 38.30 -4.70
N GLU A 707 -21.70 39.28 -4.70
CA GLU A 707 -22.01 40.67 -5.10
C GLU A 707 -22.38 40.73 -6.59
N TYR A 708 -21.61 40.07 -7.46
CA TYR A 708 -21.93 39.96 -8.89
C TYR A 708 -23.20 39.14 -9.17
N ALA A 709 -23.48 38.08 -8.41
CA ALA A 709 -24.73 37.33 -8.51
C ALA A 709 -25.96 38.10 -7.96
N GLY A 710 -25.73 39.21 -7.24
CA GLY A 710 -26.76 40.07 -6.65
C GLY A 710 -27.67 40.78 -7.66
N GLU A 711 -27.29 40.83 -8.94
CA GLU A 711 -28.16 41.34 -10.01
C GLU A 711 -29.24 40.33 -10.46
N VAL A 712 -29.08 39.03 -10.15
CA VAL A 712 -30.08 38.00 -10.44
C VAL A 712 -30.82 37.63 -9.17
N ARG A 713 -31.91 38.36 -8.89
CA ARG A 713 -32.80 38.09 -7.75
C ARG A 713 -33.31 36.63 -7.77
N ASN A 714 -33.25 35.98 -6.61
CA ASN A 714 -33.83 34.66 -6.27
C ASN A 714 -33.02 33.38 -6.59
N ALA A 715 -31.81 33.23 -6.06
CA ALA A 715 -31.18 31.90 -5.93
C ALA A 715 -31.55 31.21 -4.60
N PRO A 716 -32.04 29.96 -4.59
CA PRO A 716 -32.45 29.25 -3.37
C PRO A 716 -31.27 28.88 -2.45
N MET A 717 -31.46 29.02 -1.13
CA MET A 717 -30.47 28.81 -0.04
C MET A 717 -29.66 27.50 -0.11
N LYS A 718 -30.19 26.43 -0.74
CA LYS A 718 -29.47 25.17 -1.00
C LYS A 718 -28.20 25.36 -1.86
N ARG A 719 -28.17 26.35 -2.77
CA ARG A 719 -27.00 26.63 -3.62
C ARG A 719 -25.82 27.17 -2.80
N THR A 720 -26.06 28.00 -1.80
CA THR A 720 -25.00 28.67 -1.01
C THR A 720 -24.23 27.70 -0.11
N TYR A 721 -24.91 26.76 0.56
CA TYR A 721 -24.25 25.71 1.35
C TYR A 721 -23.45 24.75 0.46
N THR A 722 -24.01 24.38 -0.70
CA THR A 722 -23.33 23.53 -1.69
C THR A 722 -22.07 24.20 -2.25
N SER A 723 -22.08 25.54 -2.40
CA SER A 723 -20.90 26.31 -2.80
C SER A 723 -19.79 26.27 -1.74
N LEU A 724 -20.11 26.47 -0.46
CA LEU A 724 -19.11 26.44 0.63
C LEU A 724 -18.48 25.06 0.84
N VAL A 725 -19.23 23.98 0.63
CA VAL A 725 -18.68 22.61 0.72
C VAL A 725 -17.66 22.35 -0.39
N LYS A 726 -17.85 22.94 -1.58
CA LYS A 726 -16.90 22.81 -2.71
C LYS A 726 -15.58 23.53 -2.47
N GLU A 727 -15.58 24.52 -1.59
CA GLU A 727 -14.39 25.30 -1.21
C GLU A 727 -13.57 24.60 -0.11
N GLN A 728 -14.00 23.44 0.39
CA GLN A 728 -13.24 22.59 1.31
C GLN A 728 -12.07 21.91 0.58
N MET A 729 -11.06 22.70 0.23
CA MET A 729 -9.92 22.28 -0.59
C MET A 729 -8.66 21.97 0.22
N THR A 730 -8.63 22.41 1.48
CA THR A 730 -7.48 22.35 2.39
C THR A 730 -7.24 20.93 2.89
N SER A 731 -6.09 20.36 2.53
CA SER A 731 -5.64 19.05 3.00
C SER A 731 -4.87 19.16 4.32
N MET A 732 -4.79 18.08 5.08
CA MET A 732 -3.90 18.02 6.25
C MET A 732 -2.44 17.84 5.78
N ILE A 733 -1.58 18.74 6.21
CA ILE A 733 -0.15 18.77 5.88
C ILE A 733 0.66 18.96 7.17
N TRP A 734 1.74 18.20 7.31
CA TRP A 734 2.73 18.39 8.38
C TRP A 734 4.13 18.05 7.87
N THR A 735 5.15 18.47 8.61
CA THR A 735 6.54 18.17 8.28
C THR A 735 7.07 17.12 9.27
N THR A 736 7.74 16.09 8.76
CA THR A 736 8.44 15.12 9.63
C THR A 736 9.60 15.80 10.36
N PRO A 737 10.08 15.26 11.49
CA PRO A 737 11.26 15.80 12.18
C PRO A 737 12.54 15.80 11.32
N LEU A 738 12.57 15.07 10.20
CA LEU A 738 13.66 15.08 9.21
C LEU A 738 13.46 16.07 8.07
N GLY A 739 12.42 16.91 8.10
CA GLY A 739 12.17 17.95 7.09
C GLY A 739 11.33 17.53 5.89
N MET A 740 10.95 16.25 5.79
CA MET A 740 10.08 15.76 4.71
C MET A 740 8.63 16.23 4.89
N PRO A 741 8.00 16.89 3.90
CA PRO A 741 6.59 17.27 3.97
C PRO A 741 5.68 16.06 3.70
N VAL A 742 4.68 15.86 4.55
CA VAL A 742 3.65 14.84 4.41
C VAL A 742 2.31 15.49 4.13
N VAL A 743 1.75 15.18 2.95
CA VAL A 743 0.45 15.71 2.49
C VAL A 743 -0.52 14.55 2.34
N GLN A 744 -1.69 14.62 2.99
CA GLN A 744 -2.71 13.58 2.88
C GLN A 744 -3.50 13.67 1.55
N PRO A 745 -3.46 12.63 0.68
CA PRO A 745 -4.04 12.69 -0.67
C PRO A 745 -5.55 12.40 -0.72
N TYR A 746 -6.26 12.47 0.42
CA TYR A 746 -7.65 12.02 0.52
C TYR A 746 -8.63 13.09 0.01
N ARG A 747 -8.81 13.14 -1.31
CA ARG A 747 -9.78 14.01 -2.01
C ARG A 747 -10.98 13.20 -2.53
N LYS A 748 -12.10 13.88 -2.78
CA LYS A 748 -13.21 13.29 -3.55
C LYS A 748 -12.78 13.17 -5.02
N GLN A 749 -13.18 12.10 -5.67
CA GLN A 749 -12.79 11.83 -7.05
C GLN A 749 -13.98 12.14 -7.98
N ALA A 750 -13.80 13.08 -8.90
CA ALA A 750 -14.69 13.23 -10.03
C ALA A 750 -14.29 12.23 -11.11
N LYS A 751 -15.24 11.42 -11.57
CA LYS A 751 -15.03 10.53 -12.71
C LYS A 751 -15.55 11.22 -13.97
N LYS A 752 -14.71 11.35 -14.97
CA LYS A 752 -15.07 11.81 -16.31
C LYS A 752 -15.12 10.62 -17.24
N GLN A 753 -16.14 10.58 -18.08
CA GLN A 753 -16.21 9.61 -19.17
C GLN A 753 -15.37 10.13 -20.33
N ILE A 754 -14.39 9.34 -20.78
CA ILE A 754 -13.62 9.60 -21.99
C ILE A 754 -13.98 8.58 -23.05
N TYR A 755 -14.00 9.00 -24.31
CA TYR A 755 -14.15 8.08 -25.44
C TYR A 755 -12.76 7.60 -25.88
N THR A 756 -12.63 6.28 -26.04
CA THR A 756 -11.46 5.61 -26.63
C THR A 756 -11.94 4.71 -27.77
N SER A 757 -11.02 4.20 -28.59
CA SER A 757 -11.34 3.36 -29.75
C SER A 757 -12.17 2.12 -29.39
N LEU A 758 -11.94 1.52 -28.22
CA LEU A 758 -12.68 0.33 -27.75
C LEU A 758 -14.01 0.67 -27.10
N GLN A 759 -14.00 1.60 -26.15
CA GLN A 759 -15.19 1.95 -25.36
C GLN A 759 -15.04 3.31 -24.69
N SER A 760 -16.12 3.73 -24.03
CA SER A 760 -16.04 4.85 -23.10
C SER A 760 -15.51 4.40 -21.73
N LEU A 761 -14.47 5.08 -21.24
CA LEU A 761 -13.81 4.78 -19.97
C LEU A 761 -14.17 5.85 -18.93
N PHE A 762 -14.54 5.43 -17.72
CA PHE A 762 -14.64 6.34 -16.58
C PHE A 762 -13.28 6.49 -15.90
N ILE A 763 -12.61 7.60 -16.16
CA ILE A 763 -11.32 7.94 -15.57
C ILE A 763 -11.52 8.98 -14.48
N ALA A 764 -10.90 8.77 -13.34
CA ALA A 764 -10.74 9.81 -12.34
C ALA A 764 -9.41 10.52 -12.62
N ASP A 765 -9.45 11.82 -12.83
CA ASP A 765 -8.24 12.63 -12.91
C ASP A 765 -7.87 13.08 -11.47
N PRO A 766 -6.78 12.57 -10.89
CA PRO A 766 -6.36 12.94 -9.54
C PRO A 766 -5.92 14.41 -9.41
N ASN A 767 -5.66 15.08 -10.54
CA ASN A 767 -5.15 16.45 -10.59
C ASN A 767 -6.26 17.50 -10.66
N LEU A 768 -7.51 17.08 -10.88
CA LEU A 768 -8.63 18.02 -10.80
C LEU A 768 -8.75 18.56 -9.36
N PRO A 769 -8.85 19.89 -9.19
CA PRO A 769 -9.07 20.48 -7.89
C PRO A 769 -10.43 20.04 -7.36
N MET A 770 -10.40 19.05 -6.47
CA MET A 770 -11.57 18.48 -5.82
C MET A 770 -11.50 18.64 -4.31
N GLU A 771 -12.68 18.81 -3.72
CA GLU A 771 -12.88 18.92 -2.27
C GLU A 771 -12.30 17.72 -1.50
N VAL A 772 -11.75 17.99 -0.32
CA VAL A 772 -11.15 16.97 0.53
C VAL A 772 -12.23 16.10 1.18
N SER A 773 -11.90 14.84 1.42
CA SER A 773 -12.76 13.96 2.21
C SER A 773 -12.45 14.15 3.69
N SER A 774 -13.08 15.14 4.33
CA SER A 774 -12.85 15.47 5.76
C SER A 774 -12.90 14.25 6.68
N ARG A 775 -13.88 13.35 6.49
CA ARG A 775 -13.99 12.09 7.26
C ARG A 775 -12.74 11.20 7.10
N LYS A 776 -12.24 11.01 5.87
CA LYS A 776 -11.07 10.15 5.60
C LYS A 776 -9.78 10.79 6.08
N GLN A 777 -9.61 12.10 5.85
CA GLN A 777 -8.47 12.89 6.34
C GLN A 777 -8.34 12.75 7.86
N ALA A 778 -9.41 13.06 8.61
CA ALA A 778 -9.42 12.97 10.06
C ALA A 778 -9.07 11.57 10.56
N SER A 779 -9.80 10.54 10.11
CA SER A 779 -9.57 9.16 10.56
C SER A 779 -8.18 8.62 10.21
N ALA A 780 -7.55 9.13 9.14
CA ALA A 780 -6.26 8.67 8.67
C ALA A 780 -5.08 9.52 9.20
N PHE A 781 -5.34 10.65 9.85
CA PHE A 781 -4.26 11.51 10.34
C PHE A 781 -3.47 10.88 11.49
N PRO A 782 -4.10 10.39 12.59
CA PRO A 782 -3.36 9.71 13.65
C PRO A 782 -2.45 8.57 13.15
N PRO A 783 -2.92 7.61 12.33
CA PRO A 783 -2.05 6.54 11.87
C PRO A 783 -0.97 7.00 10.90
N ASN A 784 -1.24 7.96 10.01
CA ASN A 784 -0.22 8.48 9.10
C ASN A 784 0.86 9.27 9.86
N PHE A 785 0.48 10.00 10.91
CA PHE A 785 1.40 10.72 11.76
C PHE A 785 2.35 9.76 12.49
N ILE A 786 1.83 8.70 13.13
CA ILE A 786 2.67 7.69 13.79
C ILE A 786 3.58 6.95 12.79
N HIS A 787 3.06 6.57 11.62
CA HIS A 787 3.89 5.98 10.56
C HIS A 787 5.04 6.91 10.13
N SER A 788 4.83 8.23 10.14
CA SER A 788 5.89 9.18 9.80
C SER A 788 6.96 9.31 10.90
N LEU A 789 6.59 9.10 12.17
CA LEU A 789 7.55 9.05 13.28
C LEU A 789 8.35 7.74 13.31
N ASP A 790 7.70 6.61 13.03
CA ASP A 790 8.34 5.30 12.87
C ASP A 790 9.36 5.33 11.71
N ALA A 791 8.95 5.87 10.56
CA ALA A 791 9.85 6.09 9.43
C ALA A 791 11.03 7.02 9.80
N THR A 792 10.77 8.09 10.55
CA THR A 792 11.82 9.01 11.02
C THR A 792 12.80 8.30 11.96
N HIS A 793 12.31 7.48 12.89
CA HIS A 793 13.16 6.71 13.81
C HIS A 793 14.04 5.70 13.06
N MET A 794 13.46 5.00 12.07
CA MET A 794 14.21 4.08 11.20
C MET A 794 15.30 4.80 10.41
N MET A 795 15.02 5.97 9.82
CA MET A 795 16.02 6.76 9.09
C MET A 795 17.12 7.30 10.01
N LEU A 796 16.78 7.81 11.19
CA LEU A 796 17.77 8.26 12.18
C LEU A 796 18.68 7.11 12.63
N THR A 797 18.10 5.92 12.81
CA THR A 797 18.86 4.70 13.16
C THR A 797 19.77 4.28 12.01
N ALA A 798 19.30 4.32 10.76
CA ALA A 798 20.14 4.04 9.59
C ALA A 798 21.36 4.96 9.52
N LEU A 799 21.17 6.27 9.76
CA LEU A 799 22.27 7.24 9.81
C LEU A 799 23.23 6.97 10.98
N GLY A 800 22.71 6.68 12.17
CA GLY A 800 23.54 6.32 13.33
C GLY A 800 24.34 5.03 13.13
N CYS A 801 23.76 4.04 12.46
CA CYS A 801 24.44 2.80 12.06
C CYS A 801 25.55 3.07 11.03
N ARG A 802 25.32 3.95 10.06
CA ARG A 802 26.34 4.36 9.08
C ARG A 802 27.53 5.01 9.75
N ASP A 803 27.29 5.93 10.69
CA ASP A 803 28.38 6.63 11.40
C ASP A 803 29.25 5.65 12.22
N LYS A 804 28.69 4.50 12.61
CA LYS A 804 29.39 3.37 13.25
C LYS A 804 29.85 2.28 12.28
N GLN A 805 29.71 2.47 10.96
CA GLN A 805 30.07 1.50 9.92
C GLN A 805 29.38 0.13 10.07
N LEU A 806 28.12 0.15 10.53
CA LEU A 806 27.28 -1.03 10.65
C LEU A 806 26.46 -1.23 9.37
N THR A 807 26.41 -2.47 8.88
CA THR A 807 25.47 -2.86 7.84
C THR A 807 24.06 -2.79 8.40
N PHE A 808 23.17 -2.06 7.72
CA PHE A 808 21.81 -1.85 8.20
C PHE A 808 20.79 -2.15 7.09
N ALA A 809 19.80 -2.97 7.43
CA ALA A 809 18.60 -3.15 6.64
C ALA A 809 17.38 -3.04 7.55
N SER A 810 16.24 -2.66 6.98
CA SER A 810 15.00 -2.56 7.75
C SER A 810 13.82 -3.10 6.97
N VAL A 811 12.88 -3.72 7.69
CA VAL A 811 11.52 -3.96 7.25
C VAL A 811 10.60 -3.18 8.19
N HIS A 812 10.47 -1.88 7.92
CA HIS A 812 9.73 -0.94 8.76
C HIS A 812 10.21 -0.94 10.21
N ASP A 813 9.52 -1.63 11.12
CA ASP A 813 9.77 -1.72 12.56
C ASP A 813 10.66 -2.92 12.97
N SER A 814 11.26 -3.59 11.99
CA SER A 814 12.23 -4.68 12.15
C SER A 814 13.59 -4.26 11.60
N TYR A 815 14.62 -4.21 12.44
CA TYR A 815 15.96 -3.72 12.09
C TYR A 815 17.00 -4.83 12.09
N TRP A 816 17.77 -4.93 11.01
CA TRP A 816 18.65 -6.05 10.74
C TRP A 816 20.10 -5.59 10.59
N THR A 817 21.01 -6.34 11.19
CA THR A 817 22.47 -6.20 11.02
C THR A 817 23.14 -7.56 11.21
N HIS A 818 24.47 -7.63 11.10
CA HIS A 818 25.23 -8.84 11.41
C HIS A 818 25.12 -9.20 12.89
N ALA A 819 25.12 -10.49 13.22
CA ALA A 819 25.02 -10.97 14.60
C ALA A 819 26.05 -10.32 15.56
N ALA A 820 27.26 -10.06 15.08
CA ALA A 820 28.34 -9.43 15.84
C ALA A 820 28.05 -7.97 16.25
N SER A 821 27.19 -7.26 15.49
CA SER A 821 26.93 -5.83 15.63
C SER A 821 25.58 -5.52 16.27
N ILE A 822 24.84 -6.53 16.73
CA ILE A 822 23.48 -6.34 17.28
C ILE A 822 23.48 -5.45 18.51
N ASP A 823 24.47 -5.58 19.41
CA ASP A 823 24.51 -4.77 20.63
C ASP A 823 24.70 -3.28 20.33
N GLU A 824 25.59 -2.97 19.39
CA GLU A 824 25.82 -1.59 18.94
C GLU A 824 24.61 -1.01 18.22
N MET A 825 23.94 -1.82 17.40
CA MET A 825 22.69 -1.43 16.75
C MET A 825 21.59 -1.19 17.81
N SER A 826 21.40 -2.09 18.77
CA SER A 826 20.39 -1.95 19.84
C SER A 826 20.64 -0.76 20.74
N ALA A 827 21.90 -0.40 21.03
CA ALA A 827 22.23 0.88 21.67
C ALA A 827 21.82 2.07 20.78
N THR A 828 22.18 2.04 19.50
CA THR A 828 21.85 3.11 18.53
C THR A 828 20.33 3.31 18.39
N ILE A 829 19.55 2.23 18.33
CA ILE A 829 18.09 2.27 18.23
C ILE A 829 17.48 3.01 19.43
N ARG A 830 17.97 2.74 20.65
CA ARG A 830 17.52 3.39 21.88
C ARG A 830 17.92 4.86 21.90
N ASP A 831 19.17 5.17 21.55
CA ASP A 831 19.67 6.55 21.52
C ASP A 831 18.90 7.41 20.52
N THR A 832 18.62 6.91 19.32
CA THR A 832 17.87 7.64 18.29
C THR A 832 16.39 7.79 18.67
N PHE A 833 15.78 6.79 19.31
CA PHE A 833 14.40 6.89 19.81
C PHE A 833 14.28 7.96 20.90
N VAL A 834 15.20 7.94 21.87
CA VAL A 834 15.27 8.94 22.94
C VAL A 834 15.51 10.33 22.35
N LYS A 835 16.45 10.47 21.40
CA LYS A 835 16.72 11.74 20.71
C LYS A 835 15.48 12.28 20.01
N LEU A 836 14.73 11.41 19.32
CA LEU A 836 13.51 11.78 18.61
C LEU A 836 12.42 12.29 19.56
N HIS A 837 12.10 11.52 20.61
CA HIS A 837 10.99 11.85 21.54
C HIS A 837 11.37 12.80 22.69
N SER A 838 12.64 13.17 22.80
CA SER A 838 13.07 14.27 23.68
C SER A 838 12.66 15.64 23.13
N ALA A 839 12.41 15.75 21.83
CA ALA A 839 11.86 16.96 21.21
C ALA A 839 10.36 17.08 21.49
N ASP A 840 9.85 18.32 21.58
CA ASP A 840 8.41 18.58 21.70
C ASP A 840 7.70 18.42 20.35
N ILE A 841 7.52 17.16 19.92
CA ILE A 841 6.95 16.82 18.62
C ILE A 841 5.53 17.38 18.45
N LEU A 842 4.67 17.26 19.47
CA LEU A 842 3.27 17.70 19.39
C LEU A 842 3.14 19.23 19.49
N GLY A 843 3.97 19.89 20.31
CA GLY A 843 4.04 21.35 20.34
C GLY A 843 4.57 21.93 19.04
N ASN A 844 5.63 21.36 18.47
CA ASN A 844 6.15 21.76 17.15
C ASN A 844 5.11 21.57 16.04
N LEU A 845 4.34 20.47 16.06
CA LEU A 845 3.24 20.25 15.14
C LEU A 845 2.15 21.33 15.30
N LEU A 846 1.79 21.69 16.54
CA LEU A 846 0.81 22.75 16.79
C LEU A 846 1.30 24.11 16.26
N LEU A 847 2.57 24.45 16.51
CA LEU A 847 3.19 25.67 16.01
C LEU A 847 3.21 25.70 14.47
N GLU A 848 3.58 24.59 13.83
CA GLU A 848 3.53 24.47 12.36
C GLU A 848 2.11 24.72 11.84
N ILE A 849 1.10 24.11 12.46
CA ILE A 849 -0.30 24.27 12.07
C ILE A 849 -0.75 25.73 12.25
N GLN A 850 -0.42 26.37 13.38
CA GLN A 850 -0.76 27.76 13.64
C GLN A 850 -0.10 28.71 12.63
N GLN A 851 1.15 28.46 12.25
CA GLN A 851 1.85 29.25 11.26
C GLN A 851 1.30 29.03 9.85
N ARG A 852 1.10 27.76 9.44
CA ARG A 852 0.65 27.40 8.09
C ARG A 852 -0.77 27.85 7.80
N TYR A 853 -1.65 27.78 8.79
CA TYR A 853 -3.08 28.06 8.62
C TYR A 853 -3.53 29.33 9.35
N LYS A 854 -2.62 30.30 9.55
CA LYS A 854 -2.85 31.49 10.38
C LYS A 854 -4.11 32.27 9.99
N ASP A 855 -4.24 32.58 8.71
CA ASP A 855 -5.31 33.44 8.20
C ASP A 855 -6.51 32.65 7.66
N TYR A 856 -6.53 31.33 7.88
CA TYR A 856 -7.60 30.46 7.41
C TYR A 856 -8.83 30.60 8.30
N LYS A 857 -10.01 30.58 7.68
CA LYS A 857 -11.28 30.75 8.41
C LYS A 857 -12.20 29.56 8.20
N VAL A 858 -12.98 29.24 9.23
CA VAL A 858 -13.96 28.15 9.22
C VAL A 858 -15.39 28.71 9.26
N PRO A 859 -16.27 28.33 8.32
CA PRO A 859 -17.69 28.71 8.37
C PRO A 859 -18.40 28.09 9.59
N VAL A 860 -19.10 28.92 10.38
CA VAL A 860 -19.85 28.47 11.58
C VAL A 860 -20.94 27.45 11.24
N SER A 861 -21.50 27.52 10.03
CA SER A 861 -22.49 26.55 9.53
C SER A 861 -21.93 25.12 9.47
N LEU A 862 -20.64 24.95 9.14
CA LEU A 862 -19.94 23.67 9.07
C LEU A 862 -19.47 23.15 10.43
N LEU A 863 -19.34 24.04 11.41
CA LEU A 863 -19.12 23.69 12.82
C LEU A 863 -20.41 23.16 13.45
N THR A 864 -21.55 23.77 13.15
CA THR A 864 -22.87 23.36 13.68
C THR A 864 -23.25 21.94 13.25
N THR A 865 -22.81 21.49 12.07
CA THR A 865 -23.01 20.10 11.60
C THR A 865 -22.26 19.06 12.44
N MET A 866 -21.28 19.46 13.26
CA MET A 866 -20.64 18.55 14.24
C MET A 866 -21.57 18.19 15.40
N HIS A 867 -22.65 18.95 15.63
CA HIS A 867 -23.55 18.78 16.77
C HIS A 867 -24.88 18.08 16.43
N LEU A 868 -25.21 17.86 15.15
CA LEU A 868 -26.55 17.44 14.71
C LEU A 868 -26.74 15.93 14.53
N THR A 869 -25.76 15.09 14.82
CA THR A 869 -25.98 13.64 14.94
C THR A 869 -26.47 13.32 16.36
N ARG A 870 -27.78 13.41 16.60
CA ARG A 870 -28.41 12.81 17.79
C ARG A 870 -28.25 11.28 17.70
N PRO A 871 -27.67 10.59 18.70
CA PRO A 871 -27.93 9.17 18.86
C PRO A 871 -29.42 8.98 19.24
N LYS A 872 -30.10 8.00 18.65
CA LYS A 872 -31.41 7.53 19.16
C LYS A 872 -31.22 7.10 20.63
N PRO A 873 -32.20 7.33 21.51
CA PRO A 873 -32.10 6.93 22.93
C PRO A 873 -31.85 5.42 23.03
N THR A 874 -30.97 5.04 23.94
CA THR A 874 -30.67 3.66 24.32
C THR A 874 -31.88 3.04 25.02
N MET A 875 -32.09 1.73 24.84
CA MET A 875 -33.25 0.95 25.32
C MET A 875 -33.49 0.94 26.85
N ALA A 876 -32.73 1.69 27.65
CA ALA A 876 -32.99 1.85 29.07
C ALA A 876 -34.07 2.93 29.39
N GLU A 877 -34.47 3.73 28.41
CA GLU A 877 -35.51 4.79 28.58
C GLU A 877 -36.82 4.46 27.82
N ALA A 878 -37.01 3.22 27.37
CA ALA A 878 -38.14 2.80 26.53
C ALA A 878 -38.96 1.64 27.11
N GLU A 879 -38.98 1.47 28.44
CA GLU A 879 -39.86 0.49 29.11
C GLU A 879 -41.23 1.04 29.54
N GLU A 880 -41.58 2.28 29.16
CA GLU A 880 -42.96 2.77 29.22
C GLU A 880 -43.43 3.12 27.80
N GLU A 881 -44.38 2.31 27.31
CA GLU A 881 -45.21 2.44 26.09
C GLU A 881 -44.95 1.35 25.04
N GLY A 882 -45.82 0.33 25.06
CA GLY A 882 -45.85 -0.75 24.08
C GLY A 882 -46.54 -0.38 22.77
N ALA A 883 -45.95 -0.85 21.66
CA ALA A 883 -46.62 -1.15 20.40
C ALA A 883 -45.69 -1.99 19.50
N GLU A 884 -46.22 -3.08 18.95
CA GLU A 884 -45.60 -3.95 17.94
C GLU A 884 -45.73 -3.39 16.51
N GLU A 885 -44.92 -3.99 15.61
CA GLU A 885 -44.96 -4.06 14.14
C GLU A 885 -44.00 -3.18 13.27
N ASP A 886 -43.10 -3.92 12.62
CA ASP A 886 -42.59 -3.89 11.23
C ASP A 886 -42.03 -2.61 10.58
N ALA A 887 -40.71 -2.64 10.31
CA ALA A 887 -40.13 -2.32 9.00
C ALA A 887 -38.61 -2.59 8.95
N ASP A 888 -38.23 -3.37 7.93
CA ASP A 888 -36.91 -3.47 7.32
C ASP A 888 -36.40 -2.09 6.86
N ASP A 889 -35.39 -1.54 7.54
CA ASP A 889 -34.35 -0.75 6.87
C ASP A 889 -33.12 -0.59 7.80
N SER A 890 -31.95 -0.85 7.24
CA SER A 890 -30.64 -0.85 7.89
C SER A 890 -30.24 0.50 8.52
N PRO A 891 -29.70 0.52 9.77
CA PRO A 891 -28.51 1.34 10.04
C PRO A 891 -27.60 0.76 11.13
N GLY A 892 -26.46 0.19 10.73
CA GLY A 892 -25.44 -0.33 11.66
C GLY A 892 -24.09 0.35 11.50
N ASN A 893 -24.02 1.68 11.58
CA ASN A 893 -22.75 2.40 11.51
C ASN A 893 -22.72 3.60 12.47
N CYS A 894 -22.87 3.31 13.77
CA CYS A 894 -22.61 4.26 14.84
C CYS A 894 -21.78 3.55 15.91
N VAL A 895 -20.45 3.59 15.79
CA VAL A 895 -19.71 3.93 17.00
C VAL A 895 -19.91 5.43 17.12
N ALA A 896 -20.65 5.83 18.14
CA ALA A 896 -20.64 7.21 18.59
C ALA A 896 -19.17 7.57 18.83
N LEU A 897 -18.58 8.29 17.87
CA LEU A 897 -17.44 9.12 18.15
C LEU A 897 -17.94 10.07 19.22
N ASN A 898 -17.54 9.84 20.47
CA ASN A 898 -17.61 10.86 21.51
C ASN A 898 -16.59 11.95 21.12
N VAL A 899 -16.91 12.69 20.07
CA VAL A 899 -16.36 14.03 19.86
C VAL A 899 -16.91 14.83 21.03
N ALA A 900 -16.04 15.21 21.97
CA ALA A 900 -16.43 16.13 23.02
C ALA A 900 -17.16 17.32 22.39
N ARG A 901 -18.41 17.52 22.81
CA ARG A 901 -19.25 18.62 22.35
C ARG A 901 -18.53 19.93 22.69
N ILE A 902 -18.19 20.73 21.69
CA ILE A 902 -17.99 22.18 21.92
C ILE A 902 -19.31 22.67 22.51
N SER A 903 -19.30 23.21 23.72
CA SER A 903 -20.55 23.67 24.35
C SER A 903 -21.09 24.87 23.57
N LYS A 904 -22.41 25.11 23.64
CA LYS A 904 -22.98 26.34 23.05
C LYS A 904 -22.37 27.60 23.66
N GLU A 905 -21.90 27.52 24.90
CA GLU A 905 -21.26 28.61 25.64
C GLU A 905 -19.85 28.88 25.12
N ASP A 906 -19.07 27.85 24.80
CA ASP A 906 -17.76 27.99 24.16
C ASP A 906 -17.89 28.57 22.75
N LEU A 907 -18.88 28.11 21.98
CA LEU A 907 -19.16 28.64 20.63
C LEU A 907 -19.58 30.13 20.69
N ALA A 908 -20.28 30.55 21.75
CA ALA A 908 -20.68 31.95 21.95
C ALA A 908 -19.51 32.84 22.40
N ARG A 909 -18.57 32.31 23.21
CA ARG A 909 -17.32 32.99 23.59
C ARG A 909 -16.34 33.10 22.43
N MET A 910 -16.31 32.11 21.54
CA MET A 910 -15.44 32.12 20.34
C MET A 910 -15.93 33.07 19.24
N THR A 911 -17.20 33.49 19.28
CA THR A 911 -17.76 34.46 18.34
C THR A 911 -17.52 35.93 18.71
N SER A 912 -16.80 36.21 19.81
CA SER A 912 -16.57 37.59 20.29
C SER A 912 -15.25 38.22 19.85
N SER A 913 -14.39 37.53 19.09
CA SER A 913 -13.14 38.06 18.54
C SER A 913 -13.31 38.43 17.06
N GLU A 914 -13.13 39.73 16.77
CA GLU A 914 -13.22 40.44 15.47
C GLU A 914 -14.44 40.09 14.59
N GLU A 915 -15.51 40.85 14.81
CA GLU A 915 -16.72 40.85 13.99
C GLU A 915 -16.47 41.56 12.65
N ILE A 916 -16.73 40.87 11.54
CA ILE A 916 -17.07 41.52 10.27
C ILE A 916 -18.59 41.35 10.09
N ASP A 917 -19.36 42.33 10.60
CA ASP A 917 -20.80 42.38 10.41
C ASP A 917 -21.11 43.19 9.13
N LEU A 918 -21.56 42.51 8.08
CA LEU A 918 -22.03 43.18 6.86
C LEU A 918 -23.52 43.44 7.01
N ASP A 919 -23.85 44.70 7.32
CA ASP A 919 -25.20 45.24 7.36
C ASP A 919 -25.62 45.63 5.93
N ILE A 920 -26.64 44.97 5.38
CA ILE A 920 -27.21 45.33 4.08
C ILE A 920 -28.40 46.24 4.38
N GLY A 921 -28.22 47.53 4.10
CA GLY A 921 -29.07 48.63 4.51
C GLY A 921 -30.55 48.51 4.12
N LYS A 922 -31.39 49.08 5.00
CA LYS A 922 -32.80 49.37 4.75
C LYS A 922 -32.96 50.69 3.99
N SER A 923 -33.72 50.65 2.90
CA SER A 923 -34.58 51.73 2.39
C SER A 923 -35.73 51.01 1.68
N GLY A 924 -37.02 51.14 2.03
CA GLY A 924 -37.74 52.34 2.37
C GLY A 924 -38.52 52.80 1.14
N ALA A 925 -39.69 52.21 0.88
CA ALA A 925 -40.78 52.81 0.10
C ALA A 925 -42.05 51.97 0.24
N SER A 926 -43.15 52.71 0.34
CA SER A 926 -44.50 52.31 0.70
C SER A 926 -45.35 51.84 -0.48
N SER A 927 -46.50 51.29 -0.08
CA SER A 927 -47.85 51.48 -0.65
C SER A 927 -48.31 50.63 -1.84
N ASP A 928 -49.58 50.24 -1.66
CA ASP A 928 -50.64 49.99 -2.64
C ASP A 928 -50.89 48.55 -3.14
N GLU A 929 -52.05 48.06 -2.70
CA GLU A 929 -53.18 47.54 -3.50
C GLU A 929 -52.93 46.36 -4.47
N ALA A 930 -53.83 45.41 -4.73
CA ALA A 930 -55.14 45.01 -4.22
C ALA A 930 -55.46 43.65 -4.91
N ASP A 931 -56.62 43.09 -4.57
CA ASP A 931 -57.42 42.13 -5.34
C ASP A 931 -57.14 40.61 -5.21
N ALA A 932 -57.84 40.06 -4.23
CA ALA A 932 -58.99 39.14 -4.38
C ALA A 932 -59.16 38.37 -5.71
N GLU A 933 -59.39 37.06 -5.61
CA GLU A 933 -60.74 36.48 -5.78
C GLU A 933 -60.79 35.00 -5.37
N ALA A 934 -61.99 34.55 -5.04
CA ALA A 934 -62.37 33.35 -4.35
C ALA A 934 -62.98 32.29 -5.29
N GLU A 935 -63.09 31.04 -4.82
CA GLU A 935 -64.30 30.16 -4.86
C GLU A 935 -63.91 28.73 -4.40
N VAL A 936 -64.41 28.23 -3.26
CA VAL A 936 -65.68 27.52 -2.93
C VAL A 936 -65.56 25.98 -3.00
N GLU A 937 -65.76 25.40 -1.80
CA GLU A 937 -66.20 24.08 -1.31
C GLU A 937 -66.24 22.81 -2.21
N GLU A 938 -65.72 21.67 -1.69
CA GLU A 938 -66.56 20.64 -1.06
C GLU A 938 -65.79 19.51 -0.33
N ASN A 939 -66.53 18.87 0.58
CA ASN A 939 -66.20 17.94 1.66
C ASN A 939 -65.26 16.74 1.40
N GLY A 940 -64.48 16.37 2.43
CA GLY A 940 -63.84 15.06 2.57
C GLY A 940 -62.95 14.94 3.81
N THR A 941 -63.41 14.20 4.81
CA THR A 941 -62.85 14.01 6.15
C THR A 941 -61.42 13.43 6.17
N SER A 942 -60.46 14.14 6.77
CA SER A 942 -59.29 13.51 7.39
C SER A 942 -58.61 14.42 8.43
N LYS A 943 -58.44 13.91 9.65
CA LYS A 943 -57.81 14.59 10.80
C LYS A 943 -56.35 14.95 10.48
N LYS A 944 -56.07 16.22 10.12
CA LYS A 944 -54.71 16.76 10.02
C LYS A 944 -54.14 17.05 11.42
N ARG A 945 -53.17 16.23 11.85
CA ARG A 945 -52.20 16.58 12.90
C ARG A 945 -51.40 17.81 12.43
N LYS A 946 -51.57 18.95 13.11
CA LYS A 946 -50.79 20.18 12.86
C LYS A 946 -49.32 19.95 13.23
N TYR A 947 -48.45 19.79 12.24
CA TYR A 947 -47.02 20.03 12.44
C TYR A 947 -46.76 21.53 12.38
N ALA A 948 -46.47 22.13 13.52
CA ALA A 948 -45.97 23.49 13.60
C ALA A 948 -44.59 23.57 12.94
N THR A 949 -44.53 24.03 11.69
CA THR A 949 -43.27 24.39 11.03
C THR A 949 -42.67 25.59 11.75
N ARG A 950 -41.72 25.33 12.66
CA ARG A 950 -40.90 26.35 13.30
C ARG A 950 -40.03 26.99 12.21
N LYS A 951 -40.40 28.20 11.76
CA LYS A 951 -39.59 29.02 10.84
C LYS A 951 -38.19 29.19 11.44
N LEU A 952 -37.19 28.52 10.88
CA LEU A 952 -35.78 28.73 11.19
C LEU A 952 -35.38 30.12 10.65
N LYS A 953 -34.99 31.02 11.55
CA LYS A 953 -34.39 32.32 11.18
C LYS A 953 -33.10 32.10 10.37
N PRO A 954 -32.77 32.98 9.41
CA PRO A 954 -31.60 32.82 8.54
C PRO A 954 -30.31 32.98 9.34
N LEU A 955 -29.43 31.98 9.30
CA LEU A 955 -28.07 32.10 9.81
C LEU A 955 -27.25 32.95 8.83
N LYS A 956 -26.94 34.20 9.18
CA LYS A 956 -25.86 34.98 8.54
C LYS A 956 -24.59 34.10 8.52
N THR A 957 -23.90 34.00 7.38
CA THR A 957 -22.73 33.12 7.24
C THR A 957 -21.54 33.70 7.99
N ARG A 958 -21.43 33.42 9.29
CA ARG A 958 -20.32 33.85 10.13
C ARG A 958 -19.10 32.94 9.92
N PHE A 959 -17.92 33.53 9.92
CA PHE A 959 -16.63 32.83 9.86
C PHE A 959 -15.90 33.01 11.19
N VAL A 960 -15.09 32.03 11.59
CA VAL A 960 -14.21 32.11 12.76
C VAL A 960 -12.80 31.78 12.31
N ASN A 961 -11.79 32.44 12.88
CA ASN A 961 -10.39 32.14 12.59
C ASN A 961 -10.06 30.72 13.08
N LEU A 962 -9.32 29.96 12.27
CA LEU A 962 -8.99 28.58 12.60
C LEU A 962 -8.12 28.48 13.86
N ILE A 963 -7.17 29.40 14.06
CA ILE A 963 -6.27 29.36 15.22
C ILE A 963 -7.05 29.41 16.54
N ASP A 964 -8.08 30.25 16.61
CA ASP A 964 -8.85 30.48 17.83
C ASP A 964 -9.64 29.24 18.27
N ILE A 965 -9.89 28.29 17.36
CA ILE A 965 -10.68 27.08 17.60
C ILE A 965 -9.84 25.80 17.70
N ILE A 966 -8.53 25.88 17.46
CA ILE A 966 -7.64 24.72 17.60
C ILE A 966 -7.48 24.40 19.09
N PRO A 967 -7.79 23.16 19.53
CA PRO A 967 -7.60 22.77 20.93
C PRO A 967 -6.10 22.72 21.29
N PRO A 968 -5.73 23.03 22.55
CA PRO A 968 -4.35 22.88 23.02
C PRO A 968 -3.92 21.41 23.00
N VAL A 969 -2.61 21.18 22.96
CA VAL A 969 -2.02 19.84 23.02
C VAL A 969 -2.39 19.16 24.35
N PRO A 970 -2.75 17.87 24.36
CA PRO A 970 -2.98 17.12 25.59
C PRO A 970 -1.75 17.13 26.50
N SER A 971 -1.95 17.17 27.83
CA SER A 971 -0.86 17.09 28.80
C SER A 971 -0.10 15.76 28.67
N LYS A 972 1.23 15.84 28.59
CA LYS A 972 2.12 14.67 28.62
C LYS A 972 2.17 14.11 30.05
N GLY A 973 2.09 12.78 30.18
CA GLY A 973 2.25 12.09 31.45
C GLY A 973 3.68 12.13 31.99
N GLU A 974 3.90 11.48 33.14
CA GLU A 974 5.14 11.56 33.93
C GLU A 974 6.25 10.57 33.50
N PHE A 975 6.05 9.79 32.43
CA PHE A 975 7.04 8.80 32.01
C PHE A 975 8.33 9.45 31.49
N ASP A 976 9.46 9.12 32.13
CA ASP A 976 10.79 9.54 31.71
C ASP A 976 11.32 8.66 30.56
N ILE A 977 11.53 9.30 29.41
CA ILE A 977 12.01 8.68 28.17
C ILE A 977 13.46 8.18 28.31
N GLN A 978 14.28 8.75 29.20
CA GLN A 978 15.68 8.32 29.35
C GLN A 978 15.82 6.87 29.83
N LYS A 979 14.82 6.34 30.55
CA LYS A 979 14.78 4.94 31.01
C LYS A 979 14.87 3.92 29.87
N ILE A 980 14.48 4.30 28.66
CA ILE A 980 14.52 3.43 27.47
C ILE A 980 15.94 2.95 27.16
N LYS A 981 16.97 3.75 27.48
CA LYS A 981 18.38 3.38 27.25
C LYS A 981 18.78 2.09 27.94
N ASP A 982 18.18 1.81 29.10
CA ASP A 982 18.45 0.62 29.90
C ASP A 982 17.50 -0.55 29.56
N SER A 983 16.45 -0.32 28.76
CA SER A 983 15.52 -1.37 28.36
C SER A 983 16.14 -2.27 27.29
N LEU A 984 16.54 -3.49 27.69
CA LEU A 984 17.12 -4.49 26.78
C LEU A 984 16.10 -5.12 25.83
N TYR A 985 14.81 -5.08 26.16
CA TYR A 985 13.73 -5.72 25.39
C TYR A 985 12.93 -4.72 24.55
N PHE A 986 13.37 -3.46 24.45
CA PHE A 986 12.71 -2.43 23.64
C PHE A 986 12.57 -2.87 22.17
N PHE A 987 13.67 -3.36 21.61
CA PHE A 987 13.77 -4.08 20.34
C PHE A 987 14.54 -5.37 20.62
N SER A 988 13.99 -6.55 20.30
CA SER A 988 14.57 -7.85 20.73
C SER A 988 14.21 -9.04 19.86
#